data_AF-A0A8J6PMM8-F1
#
_entry.id   AF-A0A8J6PMM8-F1
#
_cell.length_a   1.000
_cell.length_b   1.000
_cell.length_c   1.000
_cell.angle_alpha   90.00
_cell.angle_beta   90.00
_cell.angle_gamma   90.00
#
_symmetry.space_group_name_H-M   'P 1'
#
loop_
_entity.id
_entity.type
_entity.pdbx_description
1 polymer ?
#
loop_
_entity_poly.entity_id
_entity_poly.type
_entity_poly.pdbx_seq_one_letter_code
_entity_poly.pdbx_strand_id
1 'polypeptide(L)'
;PFSFKEFDADGLSTYVPEPERAARVAGIAVRHARLRHIANADKRIVLMLSAYPTKHARIGNAVGLDTPASAIRFLHDLATAGYHLGPLDAIPGLLERDGDALIHALIAAGGQDTDWLTDDQLQANPFRISAQRYRAWFDTLDPDLRAAVERHWGPAPGELFVDRSRDPAGEIVVAALQFGNIVLMVQPPRGFGENPVAIYHDPDLPPSHHYLAVYHWIASAEDGFGADALVHLGKHGNLEWLPGKTLGMSAACGTDAAIGDLPLIYPFLVNDPGEGTQAKRRAHATLVDHLVPPMARAETYGDIARLEQLLDEHQNVSALDPAKLPAVRQQIWTLMRAAKMDHDLGLDERPDEDSFDDMLLHVDGWLCEIKDVQIRDGLHVLGAAPTGEAEVDLVLAMLRARQIWGGEQTVPGLREALGLREDGGEDRVRVDDIEQQARDLVAKLQAAQWDAAAVDSLTDNPAARAVLCFAATEVVPRLRQTSHEIDRVLHALDGGFIPAGPSGSPLRGLINVLPTGRNFYSVDPKAVPSRLAWETGQAMADSLLERYLADHGEYPRSVGLSVWGTSAMRTSGDDIAEVLALLGVRPVWDEASRRVRDLEVIELGELGRPRVDVTVRISGFFRDAFPHVLAMLDDAVQLVAELDEPDEQNYVRAHAAADLAGHGDQRRATTRIFGSKPGTYGAGLLQLIDSRDWRTDDDLAQVYTSWGGYAYGRGLDGVPASDDMRSAYRRIAVAAKNTDTREHDIADSDDDFQYHGGMIATLRALTGADPTAYVGDSTSPDAVRTRTLQEETNRV
;
A
#
# COMPACT_ATOMS: atom_id res chain seq x y z
N PRO A 1 21.08 6.51 -14.87
CA PRO A 1 21.56 6.17 -16.23
C PRO A 1 22.88 6.89 -16.50
N PHE A 2 23.98 6.16 -16.72
CA PHE A 2 25.31 6.76 -16.89
C PHE A 2 25.74 6.90 -18.35
N SER A 3 24.99 6.34 -19.29
CA SER A 3 25.17 6.52 -20.74
C SER A 3 23.84 6.43 -21.47
N PHE A 4 23.78 7.03 -22.65
CA PHE A 4 22.58 7.14 -23.47
C PHE A 4 22.86 6.66 -24.89
N LYS A 5 21.90 5.96 -25.49
CA LYS A 5 22.01 5.48 -26.87
C LYS A 5 21.70 6.64 -27.81
N GLU A 6 22.66 6.99 -28.65
CA GLU A 6 22.55 7.99 -29.70
C GLU A 6 22.71 7.32 -31.07
N PHE A 7 22.16 7.95 -32.11
CA PHE A 7 22.28 7.50 -33.49
C PHE A 7 22.97 8.58 -34.31
N ASP A 8 23.96 8.19 -35.11
CA ASP A 8 24.57 9.09 -36.08
C ASP A 8 23.72 9.26 -37.35
N ALA A 9 24.22 10.06 -38.30
CA ALA A 9 23.54 10.33 -39.55
C ALA A 9 23.33 9.07 -40.43
N ASP A 10 24.12 8.01 -40.22
CA ASP A 10 24.04 6.74 -40.93
C ASP A 10 23.12 5.73 -40.22
N GLY A 11 22.54 6.11 -39.07
CA GLY A 11 21.69 5.26 -38.25
C GLY A 11 22.46 4.24 -37.41
N LEU A 12 23.78 4.38 -37.28
CA LEU A 12 24.58 3.55 -36.39
C LEU A 12 24.43 4.06 -34.96
N SER A 13 24.25 3.12 -34.01
CA SER A 13 24.05 3.48 -32.61
C SER A 13 25.32 3.42 -31.78
N THR A 14 25.56 4.44 -30.95
CA THR A 14 26.64 4.48 -29.95
C THR A 14 26.08 4.83 -28.57
N TYR A 15 26.69 4.31 -27.51
CA TYR A 15 26.37 4.73 -26.13
C TYR A 15 27.33 5.83 -25.69
N VAL A 16 26.81 7.03 -25.45
CA VAL A 16 27.59 8.20 -25.01
C VAL A 16 27.46 8.34 -23.49
N PRO A 17 28.58 8.36 -22.73
CA PRO A 17 28.53 8.49 -21.28
C PRO A 17 28.19 9.91 -20.84
N GLU A 18 27.47 10.01 -19.72
CA GLU A 18 27.23 11.25 -18.99
C GLU A 18 28.15 11.26 -17.74
N PRO A 19 29.25 12.03 -17.74
CA PRO A 19 30.28 11.96 -16.69
C PRO A 19 29.75 12.16 -15.27
N GLU A 20 28.81 13.08 -15.08
CA GLU A 20 28.25 13.35 -13.75
C GLU A 20 27.43 12.15 -13.23
N ARG A 21 26.63 11.53 -14.10
CA ARG A 21 25.88 10.31 -13.76
C ARG A 21 26.80 9.09 -13.60
N ALA A 22 27.91 9.03 -14.33
CA ALA A 22 28.94 8.01 -14.12
C ALA A 22 29.59 8.16 -12.74
N ALA A 23 29.82 9.40 -12.27
CA ALA A 23 30.31 9.67 -10.92
C ALA A 23 29.31 9.20 -9.85
N ARG A 24 28.01 9.45 -10.01
CA ARG A 24 26.96 8.91 -9.11
C ARG A 24 27.01 7.40 -9.01
N VAL A 25 27.05 6.69 -10.14
CA VAL A 25 27.12 5.21 -10.14
C VAL A 25 28.41 4.72 -9.46
N ALA A 26 29.54 5.36 -9.75
CA ALA A 26 30.81 5.02 -9.12
C ALA A 26 30.81 5.29 -7.61
N GLY A 27 30.24 6.42 -7.18
CA GLY A 27 30.11 6.80 -5.78
C GLY A 27 29.27 5.80 -4.98
N ILE A 28 28.08 5.46 -5.48
CA ILE A 28 27.21 4.42 -4.89
C ILE A 28 27.98 3.09 -4.77
N ALA A 29 28.65 2.66 -5.84
CA ALA A 29 29.40 1.40 -5.85
C ALA A 29 30.55 1.40 -4.84
N VAL A 30 31.33 2.48 -4.79
CA VAL A 30 32.46 2.62 -3.84
C VAL A 30 31.96 2.67 -2.40
N ARG A 31 30.87 3.40 -2.12
CA ARG A 31 30.28 3.47 -0.77
C ARG A 31 29.81 2.10 -0.29
N HIS A 32 29.09 1.34 -1.13
CA HIS A 32 28.68 -0.03 -0.81
C HIS A 32 29.89 -0.96 -0.59
N ALA A 33 30.92 -0.88 -1.46
CA ALA A 33 32.12 -1.68 -1.30
C ALA A 33 32.88 -1.33 -0.01
N ARG A 34 32.93 -0.04 0.35
CA ARG A 34 33.61 0.46 1.53
C ARG A 34 33.02 -0.09 2.83
N LEU A 35 31.71 -0.36 2.88
CA LEU A 35 31.06 -0.96 4.06
C LEU A 35 31.77 -2.22 4.56
N ARG A 36 32.22 -3.09 3.64
CA ARG A 36 32.98 -4.31 3.97
C ARG A 36 34.33 -4.04 4.63
N HIS A 37 34.90 -2.86 4.41
CA HIS A 37 36.25 -2.50 4.82
C HIS A 37 36.30 -1.61 6.07
N ILE A 38 35.15 -1.21 6.60
CA ILE A 38 35.06 -0.45 7.86
C ILE A 38 34.72 -1.45 8.97
N ALA A 39 35.52 -1.47 10.04
CA ALA A 39 35.20 -2.28 11.20
C ALA A 39 33.89 -1.80 11.85
N ASN A 40 33.08 -2.70 12.40
CA ASN A 40 31.78 -2.31 13.01
C ASN A 40 31.91 -1.20 14.05
N ALA A 41 32.98 -1.21 14.85
CA ALA A 41 33.26 -0.17 15.84
C ALA A 41 33.42 1.24 15.23
N ASP A 42 33.88 1.33 13.98
CA ASP A 42 34.13 2.58 13.27
C ASP A 42 32.99 2.98 12.31
N LYS A 43 32.05 2.06 12.02
CA LYS A 43 30.92 2.32 11.12
C LYS A 43 29.97 3.34 11.75
N ARG A 44 29.65 4.40 10.99
CA ARG A 44 28.68 5.44 11.37
C ARG A 44 27.34 5.20 10.71
N ILE A 45 26.30 4.91 11.49
CA ILE A 45 24.98 4.53 10.98
C ILE A 45 23.93 5.56 11.38
N VAL A 46 23.10 5.95 10.43
CA VAL A 46 21.86 6.69 10.73
C VAL A 46 20.69 5.71 10.72
N LEU A 47 19.91 5.70 11.79
CA LEU A 47 18.61 5.05 11.89
C LEU A 47 17.54 6.13 11.72
N MET A 48 16.80 6.06 10.62
CA MET A 48 15.78 7.04 10.25
C MET A 48 14.38 6.47 10.42
N LEU A 49 13.52 7.22 11.11
CA LEU A 49 12.11 6.91 11.30
C LEU A 49 11.25 7.76 10.37
N SER A 50 10.21 7.16 9.80
CA SER A 50 9.15 7.89 9.10
C SER A 50 8.40 8.81 10.06
N ALA A 51 7.93 9.95 9.59
CA ALA A 51 6.94 10.78 10.29
C ALA A 51 6.07 11.47 9.27
N TYR A 52 5.39 10.69 8.45
CA TYR A 52 4.45 11.18 7.46
C TYR A 52 3.02 10.87 7.93
N PRO A 53 2.17 11.89 8.11
CA PRO A 53 2.46 13.35 8.21
C PRO A 53 3.31 13.72 9.43
N THR A 54 3.99 14.88 9.40
CA THR A 54 4.96 15.32 10.44
C THR A 54 4.27 15.79 11.73
N LYS A 55 3.72 14.83 12.48
CA LYS A 55 3.16 15.01 13.81
C LYS A 55 3.81 14.07 14.81
N HIS A 56 3.97 14.51 16.06
CA HIS A 56 4.54 13.66 17.12
C HIS A 56 3.80 12.32 17.28
N ALA A 57 2.49 12.30 17.09
CA ALA A 57 1.66 11.09 17.13
C ALA A 57 1.90 10.09 15.99
N ARG A 58 2.70 10.45 14.98
CA ARG A 58 2.98 9.64 13.78
C ARG A 58 4.47 9.31 13.61
N ILE A 59 5.31 9.61 14.61
CA ILE A 59 6.73 9.23 14.57
C ILE A 59 6.86 7.72 14.56
N GLY A 60 7.62 7.20 13.59
CA GLY A 60 7.77 5.77 13.38
C GLY A 60 6.53 5.10 12.81
N ASN A 61 5.57 5.84 12.24
CA ASN A 61 4.41 5.23 11.60
C ASN A 61 4.87 4.29 10.48
N ALA A 62 4.58 3.00 10.65
CA ALA A 62 4.84 1.97 9.67
C ALA A 62 3.77 0.89 9.75
N VAL A 63 3.09 0.64 8.62
CA VAL A 63 1.97 -0.31 8.55
C VAL A 63 2.45 -1.68 9.03
N GLY A 64 1.77 -2.22 10.06
CA GLY A 64 2.02 -3.55 10.59
C GLY A 64 3.34 -3.74 11.35
N LEU A 65 4.13 -2.68 11.62
CA LEU A 65 5.42 -2.76 12.32
C LEU A 65 5.40 -1.95 13.63
N ASP A 66 5.84 -2.56 14.72
CA ASP A 66 6.20 -1.86 15.95
C ASP A 66 7.59 -1.25 15.77
N THR A 67 7.63 -0.06 15.20
CA THR A 67 8.88 0.66 14.91
C THR A 67 9.70 0.94 16.17
N PRO A 68 9.13 1.41 17.30
CA PRO A 68 9.88 1.62 18.54
C PRO A 68 10.55 0.35 19.08
N ALA A 69 9.81 -0.75 19.21
CA ALA A 69 10.36 -2.02 19.69
C ALA A 69 11.40 -2.59 18.71
N SER A 70 11.15 -2.46 17.41
CA SER A 70 12.09 -2.85 16.34
C SER A 70 13.39 -2.06 16.41
N ALA A 71 13.31 -0.75 16.67
CA ALA A 71 14.48 0.11 16.84
C ALA A 71 15.32 -0.30 18.07
N ILE A 72 14.67 -0.55 19.21
CA ILE A 72 15.34 -1.04 20.43
C ILE A 72 16.06 -2.38 20.17
N ARG A 73 15.40 -3.32 19.50
CA ARG A 73 16.00 -4.62 19.16
C ARG A 73 17.18 -4.46 18.21
N PHE A 74 17.03 -3.62 17.19
CA PHE A 74 18.09 -3.32 16.25
C PHE A 74 19.31 -2.64 16.90
N LEU A 75 19.11 -1.66 17.77
CA LEU A 75 20.19 -0.99 18.51
C LEU A 75 20.95 -1.96 19.42
N HIS A 76 20.24 -2.86 20.10
CA HIS A 76 20.85 -3.91 20.89
C HIS A 76 21.70 -4.87 20.04
N ASP A 77 21.21 -5.26 18.87
CA ASP A 77 21.91 -6.19 18.00
C ASP A 77 23.10 -5.52 17.30
N LEU A 78 23.04 -4.22 17.02
CA LEU A 78 24.20 -3.41 16.64
C LEU A 78 25.27 -3.42 17.75
N ALA A 79 24.90 -3.18 19.00
CA ALA A 79 25.84 -3.23 20.12
C ALA A 79 26.49 -4.61 20.26
N THR A 80 25.69 -5.68 20.12
CA THR A 80 26.15 -7.08 20.16
C THR A 80 27.10 -7.39 18.99
N ALA A 81 26.84 -6.85 17.81
CA ALA A 81 27.69 -6.97 16.63
C ALA A 81 28.96 -6.10 16.68
N GLY A 82 29.18 -5.35 17.77
CA GLY A 82 30.40 -4.57 18.01
C GLY A 82 30.38 -3.17 17.40
N TYR A 83 29.19 -2.62 17.08
CA TYR A 83 29.06 -1.21 16.72
C TYR A 83 29.25 -0.31 17.94
N HIS A 84 29.84 0.88 17.74
CA HIS A 84 30.09 1.80 18.83
C HIS A 84 28.87 2.67 19.14
N LEU A 85 28.11 2.31 20.17
CA LEU A 85 26.94 3.05 20.63
C LEU A 85 27.24 3.99 21.83
N GLY A 86 28.47 3.99 22.34
CA GLY A 86 28.79 4.62 23.62
C GLY A 86 28.28 3.82 24.83
N PRO A 87 28.11 4.44 26.01
CA PRO A 87 27.53 3.78 27.19
C PRO A 87 26.07 3.37 26.93
N LEU A 88 25.77 2.07 27.04
CA LEU A 88 24.44 1.54 26.72
C LEU A 88 23.35 1.99 27.70
N ASP A 89 23.72 2.32 28.94
CA ASP A 89 22.85 2.88 29.97
C ASP A 89 22.47 4.35 29.71
N ALA A 90 23.17 5.03 28.80
CA ALA A 90 22.84 6.38 28.37
C ALA A 90 21.81 6.41 27.22
N ILE A 91 21.47 5.26 26.63
CA ILE A 91 20.52 5.14 25.53
C ILE A 91 19.13 4.92 26.10
N PRO A 92 18.18 5.87 25.94
CA PRO A 92 16.85 5.76 26.54
C PRO A 92 16.14 4.47 26.13
N GLY A 93 15.71 3.69 27.12
CA GLY A 93 14.93 2.46 26.95
C GLY A 93 15.70 1.24 26.45
N LEU A 94 16.99 1.36 26.11
CA LEU A 94 17.73 0.24 25.51
C LEU A 94 17.88 -0.97 26.46
N LEU A 95 18.24 -0.72 27.72
CA LEU A 95 18.45 -1.80 28.70
C LEU A 95 17.13 -2.37 29.20
N GLU A 96 16.12 -1.52 29.34
CA GLU A 96 14.76 -1.86 29.80
C GLU A 96 13.90 -2.49 28.70
N ARG A 97 14.34 -2.45 27.44
CA ARG A 97 13.58 -2.81 26.24
C ARG A 97 12.31 -1.97 26.05
N ASP A 98 12.42 -0.68 26.37
CA ASP A 98 11.32 0.28 26.36
C ASP A 98 11.37 1.17 25.11
N GLY A 99 10.52 0.86 24.13
CA GLY A 99 10.38 1.66 22.90
C GLY A 99 9.80 3.05 23.16
N ASP A 100 8.91 3.20 24.14
CA ASP A 100 8.26 4.47 24.45
C ASP A 100 9.27 5.48 24.99
N ALA A 101 10.16 5.04 25.88
CA ALA A 101 11.24 5.87 26.40
C ALA A 101 12.15 6.40 25.27
N LEU A 102 12.42 5.57 24.25
CA LEU A 102 13.23 5.96 23.09
C LEU A 102 12.53 7.04 22.25
N ILE A 103 11.24 6.85 21.94
CA ILE A 103 10.47 7.82 21.13
C ILE A 103 10.24 9.12 21.89
N HIS A 104 9.92 9.07 23.19
CA HIS A 104 9.79 10.27 24.01
C HIS A 104 11.08 11.07 24.07
N ALA A 105 12.24 10.41 24.18
CA ALA A 105 13.53 11.09 24.13
C ALA A 105 13.78 11.75 22.77
N LEU A 106 13.39 11.08 21.66
CA LEU A 106 13.54 11.63 20.32
C LEU A 106 12.65 12.86 20.11
N ILE A 107 11.41 12.84 20.61
CA ILE A 107 10.52 14.00 20.63
C ILE A 107 11.12 15.15 21.44
N ALA A 108 11.62 14.84 22.65
CA ALA A 108 12.20 15.84 23.55
C ALA A 108 13.46 16.52 22.98
N ALA A 109 14.19 15.83 22.11
CA ALA A 109 15.38 16.35 21.41
C ALA A 109 15.06 17.42 20.34
N GLY A 110 13.79 17.82 20.21
CA GLY A 110 13.36 18.93 19.35
C GLY A 110 12.79 18.45 18.01
N GLY A 111 11.83 17.53 18.05
CA GLY A 111 11.11 17.03 16.86
C GLY A 111 10.58 18.14 15.96
N GLN A 112 10.33 17.84 14.68
CA GLN A 112 9.95 18.84 13.67
C GLN A 112 8.46 19.24 13.69
N ASP A 113 7.72 18.93 14.75
CA ASP A 113 6.33 19.37 14.92
C ASP A 113 6.29 20.79 15.51
N THR A 114 5.98 21.77 14.68
CA THR A 114 6.01 23.20 15.05
C THR A 114 5.03 23.56 16.17
N ASP A 115 3.99 22.75 16.41
CA ASP A 115 3.05 22.96 17.50
C ASP A 115 3.69 22.73 18.88
N TRP A 116 4.80 21.99 18.93
CA TRP A 116 5.47 21.54 20.14
C TRP A 116 6.95 21.95 20.23
N LEU A 117 7.55 22.37 19.11
CA LEU A 117 8.94 22.81 19.07
C LEU A 117 9.09 24.19 19.71
N THR A 118 9.86 24.26 20.80
CA THR A 118 10.15 25.53 21.49
C THR A 118 11.44 26.19 21.00
N ASP A 119 11.53 27.52 21.13
CA ASP A 119 12.76 28.28 20.83
C ASP A 119 13.95 27.77 21.65
N ASP A 120 13.74 27.41 22.91
CA ASP A 120 14.78 26.87 23.79
C ASP A 120 15.31 25.52 23.27
N GLN A 121 14.42 24.61 22.81
CA GLN A 121 14.85 23.35 22.19
C GLN A 121 15.63 23.59 20.90
N LEU A 122 15.17 24.51 20.05
CA LEU A 122 15.84 24.87 18.81
C LEU A 122 17.24 25.47 19.08
N GLN A 123 17.35 26.38 20.06
CA GLN A 123 18.61 27.03 20.45
C GLN A 123 19.60 26.08 21.15
N ALA A 124 19.09 25.15 21.95
CA ALA A 124 19.89 24.17 22.67
C ALA A 124 20.38 23.01 21.77
N ASN A 125 19.75 22.79 20.62
CA ASN A 125 20.09 21.67 19.75
C ASN A 125 21.56 21.74 19.26
N PRO A 126 22.35 20.67 19.49
CA PRO A 126 23.77 20.65 19.18
C PRO A 126 24.08 20.38 17.70
N PHE A 127 23.14 19.81 16.94
CA PHE A 127 23.35 19.42 15.55
C PHE A 127 22.89 20.54 14.61
N ARG A 128 23.85 21.17 13.95
CA ARG A 128 23.64 22.39 13.18
C ARG A 128 24.52 22.45 11.95
N ILE A 129 24.03 23.09 10.90
CA ILE A 129 24.80 23.44 9.70
C ILE A 129 24.75 24.95 9.53
N SER A 130 25.91 25.60 9.43
CA SER A 130 25.92 27.04 9.15
C SER A 130 25.41 27.32 7.74
N ALA A 131 24.69 28.43 7.58
CA ALA A 131 24.16 28.86 6.29
C ALA A 131 25.25 28.95 5.21
N GLN A 132 26.46 29.35 5.59
CA GLN A 132 27.60 29.44 4.67
C GLN A 132 27.99 28.07 4.10
N ARG A 133 28.09 27.05 4.97
CA ARG A 133 28.48 25.69 4.56
C ARG A 133 27.38 25.04 3.72
N TYR A 134 26.14 25.16 4.18
CA TYR A 134 24.98 24.69 3.43
C TYR A 134 24.92 25.33 2.03
N ARG A 135 25.11 26.66 1.93
CA ARG A 135 25.08 27.36 0.65
C ARG A 135 26.20 26.90 -0.28
N ALA A 136 27.40 26.69 0.24
CA ALA A 136 28.52 26.20 -0.56
C ALA A 136 28.24 24.83 -1.20
N TRP A 137 27.58 23.93 -0.48
CA TRP A 137 27.10 22.66 -1.04
C TRP A 137 25.90 22.86 -1.97
N PHE A 138 24.90 23.64 -1.56
CA PHE A 138 23.71 23.89 -2.34
C PHE A 138 24.08 24.45 -3.71
N ASP A 139 25.08 25.32 -3.81
CA ASP A 139 25.57 25.90 -5.06
C ASP A 139 26.18 24.89 -6.05
N THR A 140 26.51 23.67 -5.61
CA THR A 140 26.98 22.60 -6.50
C THR A 140 25.84 21.76 -7.08
N LEU A 141 24.60 21.94 -6.60
CA LEU A 141 23.44 21.21 -7.10
C LEU A 141 23.02 21.71 -8.49
N ASP A 142 22.27 20.86 -9.18
CA ASP A 142 21.73 21.15 -10.50
C ASP A 142 20.93 22.48 -10.50
N PRO A 143 21.19 23.40 -11.47
CA PRO A 143 20.53 24.69 -11.51
C PRO A 143 18.99 24.63 -11.53
N ASP A 144 18.40 23.63 -12.18
CA ASP A 144 16.93 23.51 -12.26
C ASP A 144 16.34 23.16 -10.90
N LEU A 145 17.01 22.26 -10.16
CA LEU A 145 16.61 21.93 -8.79
C LEU A 145 16.75 23.14 -7.88
N ARG A 146 17.89 23.87 -7.95
CA ARG A 146 18.11 25.06 -7.12
C ARG A 146 17.05 26.12 -7.37
N ALA A 147 16.78 26.41 -8.65
CA ALA A 147 15.77 27.39 -9.03
C ALA A 147 14.36 26.98 -8.55
N ALA A 148 14.03 25.68 -8.59
CA ALA A 148 12.78 25.18 -8.04
C ALA A 148 12.70 25.37 -6.52
N VAL A 149 13.75 24.99 -5.78
CA VAL A 149 13.81 25.15 -4.31
C VAL A 149 13.71 26.62 -3.94
N GLU A 150 14.51 27.51 -4.54
CA GLU A 150 14.54 28.93 -4.19
C GLU A 150 13.23 29.66 -4.50
N ARG A 151 12.51 29.22 -5.55
CA ARG A 151 11.19 29.75 -5.88
C ARG A 151 10.17 29.52 -4.76
N HIS A 152 10.23 28.36 -4.10
CA HIS A 152 9.23 27.98 -3.09
C HIS A 152 9.69 28.30 -1.67
N TRP A 153 10.99 28.22 -1.41
CA TRP A 153 11.57 28.26 -0.06
C TRP A 153 12.48 29.48 0.19
N GLY A 154 12.56 30.40 -0.77
CA GLY A 154 13.43 31.56 -0.72
C GLY A 154 14.90 31.20 -0.92
N PRO A 155 15.83 32.17 -0.81
CA PRO A 155 17.26 31.89 -0.95
C PRO A 155 17.79 31.05 0.23
N ALA A 156 18.76 30.18 -0.04
CA ALA A 156 19.46 29.41 1.00
C ALA A 156 19.98 30.32 2.14
N PRO A 157 19.77 30.01 3.43
CA PRO A 157 19.33 28.73 4.00
C PRO A 157 17.81 28.55 4.15
N GLY A 158 16.99 29.46 3.60
CA GLY A 158 15.55 29.49 3.85
C GLY A 158 15.19 29.99 5.26
N GLU A 159 13.99 29.60 5.72
CA GLU A 159 13.44 30.03 7.02
C GLU A 159 13.07 28.87 7.95
N LEU A 160 12.84 27.66 7.41
CA LEU A 160 12.44 26.51 8.21
C LEU A 160 13.58 25.99 9.09
N PHE A 161 13.33 25.93 10.40
CA PHE A 161 14.27 25.44 11.42
C PHE A 161 15.64 26.15 11.38
N VAL A 162 15.65 27.45 11.03
CA VAL A 162 16.86 28.29 11.01
C VAL A 162 16.94 29.13 12.27
N ASP A 163 17.94 28.85 13.12
CA ASP A 163 18.25 29.68 14.27
C ASP A 163 19.30 30.75 13.92
N ARG A 164 19.07 31.99 14.35
CA ARG A 164 19.95 33.14 14.14
C ARG A 164 20.54 33.70 15.44
N SER A 165 20.35 32.99 16.56
CA SER A 165 20.83 33.42 17.88
C SER A 165 22.36 33.46 17.98
N ARG A 166 23.06 32.51 17.36
CA ARG A 166 24.53 32.38 17.41
C ARG A 166 25.24 33.00 16.20
N ASP A 167 24.68 32.82 15.01
CA ASP A 167 25.17 33.39 13.76
C ASP A 167 24.04 34.19 13.08
N PRO A 168 24.21 35.51 12.87
CA PRO A 168 23.22 36.31 12.14
C PRO A 168 22.94 35.82 10.71
N ALA A 169 23.89 35.09 10.08
CA ALA A 169 23.69 34.47 8.78
C ALA A 169 22.75 33.24 8.83
N GLY A 170 22.56 32.66 10.02
CA GLY A 170 21.67 31.53 10.30
C GLY A 170 22.37 30.18 10.36
N GLU A 171 21.84 29.31 11.21
CA GLU A 171 22.23 27.90 11.33
C GLU A 171 20.97 27.04 11.18
N ILE A 172 21.00 26.09 10.24
CA ILE A 172 19.92 25.10 10.07
C ILE A 172 20.08 24.05 11.16
N VAL A 173 19.04 23.83 11.96
CA VAL A 173 19.04 22.89 13.08
C VAL A 173 18.60 21.49 12.63
N VAL A 174 19.25 20.45 13.14
CA VAL A 174 18.96 19.04 12.83
C VAL A 174 18.46 18.33 14.10
N ALA A 175 17.21 17.91 14.12
CA ALA A 175 16.64 17.15 15.24
C ALA A 175 17.11 15.68 15.19
N ALA A 176 17.89 15.26 16.18
CA ALA A 176 18.44 13.91 16.25
C ALA A 176 18.86 13.54 17.68
N LEU A 177 19.00 12.24 17.93
CA LEU A 177 19.72 11.67 19.06
C LEU A 177 20.99 11.01 18.54
N GLN A 178 22.14 11.24 19.19
CA GLN A 178 23.39 10.60 18.83
C GLN A 178 23.96 9.81 20.01
N PHE A 179 24.30 8.55 19.75
CA PHE A 179 24.92 7.63 20.71
C PHE A 179 26.14 6.96 20.05
N GLY A 180 27.34 7.42 20.44
CA GLY A 180 28.58 7.01 19.77
C GLY A 180 28.55 7.32 18.26
N ASN A 181 28.67 6.25 17.46
CA ASN A 181 28.63 6.25 16.00
C ASN A 181 27.24 5.94 15.43
N ILE A 182 26.17 6.04 16.23
CA ILE A 182 24.78 5.86 15.78
C ILE A 182 24.00 7.16 15.96
N VAL A 183 23.25 7.55 14.94
CA VAL A 183 22.28 8.65 15.01
C VAL A 183 20.88 8.09 14.80
N LEU A 184 19.97 8.36 15.73
CA LEU A 184 18.53 8.13 15.57
C LEU A 184 17.86 9.46 15.25
N MET A 185 17.08 9.51 14.17
CA MET A 185 16.38 10.74 13.79
C MET A 185 15.07 10.47 13.06
N VAL A 186 14.22 11.51 13.04
CA VAL A 186 13.00 11.53 12.24
C VAL A 186 13.31 12.12 10.87
N GLN A 187 12.76 11.52 9.82
CA GLN A 187 12.87 12.04 8.46
C GLN A 187 12.30 13.47 8.38
N PRO A 188 12.98 14.42 7.70
CA PRO A 188 12.50 15.80 7.62
C PRO A 188 11.11 15.94 6.99
N PRO A 189 10.32 16.96 7.40
CA PRO A 189 9.00 17.24 6.84
C PRO A 189 9.06 17.51 5.33
N ARG A 190 8.00 17.08 4.63
CA ARG A 190 7.86 17.25 3.18
C ARG A 190 7.65 18.70 2.74
N GLY A 191 7.09 19.56 3.62
CA GLY A 191 6.86 20.98 3.37
C GLY A 191 5.38 21.42 3.20
N PHE A 192 4.43 20.49 3.04
CA PHE A 192 3.03 20.86 2.79
C PHE A 192 2.32 21.47 4.01
N GLY A 193 2.74 21.13 5.23
CA GLY A 193 2.19 21.76 6.44
C GLY A 193 2.65 23.22 6.61
N GLU A 194 3.86 23.52 6.14
CA GLU A 194 4.47 24.85 6.19
C GLU A 194 4.01 25.75 5.04
N ASN A 195 3.47 25.18 3.97
CA ASN A 195 2.84 25.90 2.86
C ASN A 195 1.52 25.24 2.43
N PRO A 196 0.40 25.47 3.15
CA PRO A 196 -0.90 24.88 2.81
C PRO A 196 -1.42 25.28 1.41
N VAL A 197 -1.06 26.48 0.93
CA VAL A 197 -1.42 26.95 -0.42
C VAL A 197 -0.85 26.02 -1.50
N ALA A 198 0.32 25.42 -1.27
CA ALA A 198 0.92 24.45 -2.18
C ALA A 198 0.08 23.17 -2.33
N ILE A 199 -0.76 22.82 -1.33
CA ILE A 199 -1.67 21.67 -1.43
C ILE A 199 -2.68 21.87 -2.56
N TYR A 200 -3.12 23.12 -2.80
CA TYR A 200 -4.09 23.43 -3.85
C TYR A 200 -3.49 23.52 -5.26
N HIS A 201 -2.20 23.81 -5.37
CA HIS A 201 -1.60 24.26 -6.65
C HIS A 201 -0.33 23.52 -7.07
N ASP A 202 0.46 23.02 -6.11
CA ASP A 202 1.85 22.61 -6.35
C ASP A 202 2.11 21.17 -5.84
N PRO A 203 1.54 20.13 -6.50
CA PRO A 203 1.88 18.73 -6.18
C PRO A 203 3.37 18.41 -6.38
N ASP A 204 4.09 19.24 -7.15
CA ASP A 204 5.52 19.21 -7.40
C ASP A 204 6.35 20.09 -6.45
N LEU A 205 5.81 20.47 -5.27
CA LEU A 205 6.55 21.21 -4.24
C LEU A 205 7.95 20.59 -4.02
N PRO A 206 9.07 21.29 -4.24
CA PRO A 206 10.40 20.71 -4.07
C PRO A 206 10.73 20.50 -2.58
N PRO A 207 11.73 19.67 -2.23
CA PRO A 207 12.21 19.58 -0.85
C PRO A 207 12.68 20.96 -0.35
N SER A 208 12.48 21.25 0.94
CA SER A 208 12.92 22.50 1.55
C SER A 208 14.43 22.54 1.74
N HIS A 209 14.97 23.73 2.03
CA HIS A 209 16.37 23.87 2.40
C HIS A 209 16.74 23.03 3.62
N HIS A 210 15.87 22.98 4.65
CA HIS A 210 16.06 22.12 5.82
C HIS A 210 16.11 20.64 5.43
N TYR A 211 15.20 20.17 4.57
CA TYR A 211 15.21 18.77 4.10
C TYR A 211 16.55 18.40 3.46
N LEU A 212 17.01 19.22 2.51
CA LEU A 212 18.27 19.01 1.80
C LEU A 212 19.49 19.12 2.73
N ALA A 213 19.46 20.09 3.64
CA ALA A 213 20.50 20.30 4.63
C ALA A 213 20.67 19.09 5.56
N VAL A 214 19.57 18.50 6.05
CA VAL A 214 19.61 17.32 6.90
C VAL A 214 20.29 16.14 6.20
N TYR A 215 19.92 15.85 4.95
CA TYR A 215 20.55 14.77 4.19
C TYR A 215 22.02 15.06 3.85
N HIS A 216 22.38 16.33 3.56
CA HIS A 216 23.78 16.74 3.44
C HIS A 216 24.56 16.51 4.74
N TRP A 217 23.99 16.89 5.89
CA TRP A 217 24.61 16.65 7.20
C TRP A 217 24.80 15.17 7.47
N ILE A 218 23.83 14.32 7.10
CA ILE A 218 23.97 12.86 7.22
C ILE A 218 25.19 12.39 6.41
N ALA A 219 25.32 12.81 5.16
CA ALA A 219 26.33 12.28 4.24
C ALA A 219 27.75 12.88 4.41
N SER A 220 27.84 14.12 4.87
CA SER A 220 29.10 14.87 4.89
C SER A 220 29.97 14.55 6.10
N ALA A 221 31.24 14.19 5.86
CA ALA A 221 32.22 13.94 6.92
C ALA A 221 32.98 15.20 7.37
N GLU A 222 32.89 16.31 6.63
CA GLU A 222 33.62 17.55 6.94
C GLU A 222 32.84 18.46 7.88
N ASP A 223 31.53 18.56 7.66
CA ASP A 223 30.63 19.45 8.38
C ASP A 223 29.35 18.79 8.88
N GLY A 224 29.29 17.46 8.79
CA GLY A 224 28.16 16.66 9.25
C GLY A 224 28.58 15.39 9.99
N PHE A 225 27.66 14.43 10.05
CA PHE A 225 27.85 13.15 10.71
C PHE A 225 28.77 12.21 9.92
N GLY A 226 28.68 12.25 8.59
CA GLY A 226 29.51 11.43 7.69
C GLY A 226 29.15 9.96 7.71
N ALA A 227 27.85 9.65 7.66
CA ALA A 227 27.31 8.30 7.68
C ALA A 227 27.96 7.41 6.61
N ASP A 228 28.21 6.16 6.99
CA ASP A 228 28.61 5.10 6.09
C ASP A 228 27.38 4.43 5.45
N ALA A 229 26.27 4.35 6.18
CA ALA A 229 24.97 3.88 5.66
C ALA A 229 23.79 4.52 6.41
N LEU A 230 22.65 4.54 5.74
CA LEU A 230 21.34 4.92 6.27
C LEU A 230 20.46 3.66 6.37
N VAL A 231 19.90 3.41 7.54
CA VAL A 231 18.84 2.41 7.76
C VAL A 231 17.53 3.15 7.95
N HIS A 232 16.59 3.00 7.05
CA HIS A 232 15.25 3.59 7.20
C HIS A 232 14.29 2.52 7.71
N LEU A 233 13.71 2.71 8.90
CA LEU A 233 12.97 1.67 9.59
C LEU A 233 11.46 1.77 9.29
N GLY A 234 10.94 0.81 8.51
CA GLY A 234 9.51 0.67 8.22
C GLY A 234 9.00 1.45 7.01
N LYS A 235 7.99 0.89 6.33
CA LYS A 235 7.27 1.55 5.22
C LYS A 235 6.52 2.78 5.74
N HIS A 236 6.58 3.93 5.09
CA HIS A 236 7.64 4.36 4.20
C HIS A 236 7.98 5.81 4.49
N GLY A 237 9.16 6.22 4.07
CA GLY A 237 9.59 7.60 4.11
C GLY A 237 8.96 8.41 2.98
N ASN A 238 9.45 9.63 2.80
CA ASN A 238 9.03 10.58 1.78
C ASN A 238 10.13 10.87 0.74
N LEU A 239 11.36 10.37 0.94
CA LEU A 239 12.54 10.61 0.11
C LEU A 239 12.38 10.07 -1.32
N GLU A 240 11.95 8.82 -1.43
CA GLU A 240 11.70 8.12 -2.69
C GLU A 240 10.45 8.63 -3.42
N TRP A 241 9.71 9.57 -2.81
CA TRP A 241 8.51 10.20 -3.36
C TRP A 241 8.71 11.69 -3.69
N LEU A 242 9.93 12.22 -3.52
CA LEU A 242 10.23 13.61 -3.90
C LEU A 242 10.05 13.83 -5.42
N PRO A 243 9.74 15.07 -5.85
CA PRO A 243 9.57 15.38 -7.26
C PRO A 243 10.83 15.05 -8.08
N GLY A 244 10.62 14.50 -9.27
CA GLY A 244 11.70 14.13 -10.18
C GLY A 244 11.26 13.15 -11.25
N LYS A 245 12.21 12.55 -11.96
CA LYS A 245 11.91 11.49 -12.94
C LYS A 245 11.28 10.28 -12.25
N THR A 246 10.53 9.50 -13.04
CA THR A 246 9.85 8.28 -12.61
C THR A 246 10.83 7.22 -12.09
N LEU A 247 11.91 6.99 -12.83
CA LEU A 247 13.09 6.22 -12.42
C LEU A 247 14.31 6.67 -13.23
N GLY A 248 15.49 6.17 -12.87
CA GLY A 248 16.72 6.56 -13.57
C GLY A 248 17.08 8.03 -13.30
N MET A 249 17.20 8.36 -12.02
CA MET A 249 17.33 9.72 -11.50
C MET A 249 18.44 10.54 -12.18
N SER A 250 18.16 11.83 -12.37
CA SER A 250 19.10 12.87 -12.82
C SER A 250 19.56 13.74 -11.64
N ALA A 251 20.59 14.57 -11.85
CA ALA A 251 21.08 15.51 -10.86
C ALA A 251 20.01 16.53 -10.40
N ALA A 252 19.06 16.85 -11.28
CA ALA A 252 17.91 17.70 -10.98
C ALA A 252 16.80 17.03 -10.13
N CYS A 253 16.87 15.73 -9.85
CA CYS A 253 15.84 15.05 -9.06
C CYS A 253 16.05 15.28 -7.57
N GLY A 254 14.99 15.63 -6.83
CA GLY A 254 15.08 15.89 -5.39
C GLY A 254 15.64 14.72 -4.59
N THR A 255 15.22 13.49 -4.93
CA THR A 255 15.75 12.27 -4.32
C THR A 255 17.26 12.13 -4.52
N ASP A 256 17.78 12.31 -5.74
CA ASP A 256 19.22 12.16 -6.05
C ASP A 256 20.08 13.18 -5.30
N ALA A 257 19.61 14.43 -5.23
CA ALA A 257 20.29 15.49 -4.51
C ALA A 257 20.34 15.24 -3.00
N ALA A 258 19.28 14.66 -2.42
CA ALA A 258 19.22 14.34 -1.00
C ALA A 258 20.10 13.11 -0.65
N ILE A 259 19.81 11.93 -1.20
CA ILE A 259 20.49 10.70 -0.77
C ILE A 259 21.95 10.60 -1.27
N GLY A 260 22.25 11.22 -2.40
CA GLY A 260 23.58 11.17 -3.01
C GLY A 260 24.07 9.74 -3.24
N ASP A 261 25.26 9.44 -2.73
CA ASP A 261 25.90 8.11 -2.85
C ASP A 261 25.65 7.21 -1.64
N LEU A 262 24.86 7.66 -0.66
CA LEU A 262 24.72 6.97 0.62
C LEU A 262 23.99 5.63 0.43
N PRO A 263 24.55 4.50 0.90
CA PRO A 263 23.86 3.23 0.93
C PRO A 263 22.60 3.34 1.79
N LEU A 264 21.44 3.04 1.21
CA LEU A 264 20.15 3.00 1.88
C LEU A 264 19.74 1.54 2.07
N ILE A 265 19.66 1.10 3.32
CA ILE A 265 19.16 -0.21 3.71
C ILE A 265 17.78 -0.02 4.32
N TYR A 266 16.81 -0.80 3.87
CA TYR A 266 15.42 -0.48 4.15
C TYR A 266 14.62 -1.72 4.58
N PRO A 267 14.46 -1.95 5.90
CA PRO A 267 13.42 -2.83 6.43
C PRO A 267 12.03 -2.46 5.91
N PHE A 268 11.40 -3.36 5.16
CA PHE A 268 10.17 -3.06 4.42
C PHE A 268 9.15 -4.21 4.51
N LEU A 269 7.86 -3.91 4.58
CA LEU A 269 6.83 -4.93 4.70
C LEU A 269 6.74 -5.80 3.41
N VAL A 270 6.72 -7.13 3.56
CA VAL A 270 6.77 -8.09 2.43
C VAL A 270 5.56 -8.02 1.49
N ASN A 271 4.38 -7.65 2.00
CA ASN A 271 3.16 -7.54 1.20
C ASN A 271 2.91 -6.15 0.60
N ASP A 272 3.86 -5.21 0.74
CA ASP A 272 3.78 -3.87 0.13
C ASP A 272 4.81 -3.69 -1.00
N PRO A 273 4.68 -4.45 -2.09
CA PRO A 273 5.68 -4.50 -3.16
C PRO A 273 5.83 -3.20 -3.93
N GLY A 274 4.76 -2.41 -4.05
CA GLY A 274 4.78 -1.20 -4.87
C GLY A 274 5.70 -0.14 -4.29
N GLU A 275 5.46 0.20 -3.03
CA GLU A 275 6.19 1.23 -2.31
C GLU A 275 7.65 0.84 -2.10
N GLY A 276 7.93 -0.42 -1.75
CA GLY A 276 9.32 -0.89 -1.66
C GLY A 276 10.02 -0.87 -3.03
N THR A 277 9.31 -1.18 -4.12
CA THR A 277 9.86 -1.03 -5.48
C THR A 277 10.18 0.42 -5.83
N GLN A 278 9.39 1.37 -5.34
CA GLN A 278 9.68 2.80 -5.53
C GLN A 278 11.00 3.19 -4.84
N ALA A 279 11.19 2.78 -3.59
CA ALA A 279 12.45 3.01 -2.86
C ALA A 279 13.66 2.39 -3.60
N LYS A 280 13.52 1.17 -4.12
CA LYS A 280 14.57 0.51 -4.93
C LYS A 280 14.93 1.30 -6.18
N ARG A 281 13.94 1.84 -6.89
CA ARG A 281 14.12 2.47 -8.22
C ARG A 281 14.53 3.93 -8.15
N ARG A 282 14.08 4.68 -7.14
CA ARG A 282 14.30 6.13 -7.02
C ARG A 282 15.36 6.51 -6.00
N ALA A 283 15.60 5.67 -4.98
CA ALA A 283 16.55 5.94 -3.90
C ALA A 283 17.61 4.84 -3.72
N HIS A 284 17.78 3.96 -4.72
CA HIS A 284 18.74 2.84 -4.73
C HIS A 284 18.73 1.99 -3.45
N ALA A 285 17.55 1.82 -2.84
CA ALA A 285 17.40 1.08 -1.61
C ALA A 285 17.73 -0.41 -1.77
N THR A 286 18.48 -0.95 -0.81
CA THR A 286 18.59 -2.39 -0.57
C THR A 286 17.54 -2.77 0.47
N LEU A 287 16.44 -3.36 0.02
CA LEU A 287 15.40 -3.80 0.95
C LEU A 287 15.86 -5.00 1.75
N VAL A 288 15.38 -5.08 2.98
CA VAL A 288 15.38 -6.29 3.80
C VAL A 288 13.94 -6.47 4.25
N ASP A 289 13.19 -7.29 3.53
CA ASP A 289 11.77 -7.43 3.80
C ASP A 289 11.52 -8.02 5.19
N HIS A 290 10.40 -7.65 5.81
CA HIS A 290 9.97 -8.16 7.09
C HIS A 290 8.56 -8.76 7.00
N LEU A 291 8.27 -9.64 7.95
CA LEU A 291 7.00 -10.33 8.07
C LEU A 291 5.83 -9.36 8.27
N VAL A 292 4.64 -9.81 7.85
CA VAL A 292 3.35 -9.21 8.19
C VAL A 292 3.11 -9.24 9.71
N PRO A 293 2.23 -8.39 10.26
CA PRO A 293 1.83 -8.50 11.66
C PRO A 293 1.24 -9.88 11.97
N PRO A 294 1.22 -10.30 13.25
CA PRO A 294 0.45 -11.47 13.66
C PRO A 294 -1.02 -11.28 13.27
N MET A 295 -1.62 -12.32 12.72
CA MET A 295 -3.01 -12.32 12.24
C MET A 295 -3.82 -13.32 13.03
N ALA A 296 -5.06 -12.97 13.36
CA ALA A 296 -6.02 -13.85 14.01
C ALA A 296 -7.44 -13.62 13.45
N ARG A 297 -8.34 -14.55 13.76
CA ARG A 297 -9.77 -14.40 13.50
C ARG A 297 -10.36 -13.31 14.41
N ALA A 298 -11.23 -12.46 13.89
CA ALA A 298 -11.80 -11.33 14.64
C ALA A 298 -12.66 -11.75 15.85
N GLU A 299 -13.34 -12.89 15.75
CA GLU A 299 -14.28 -13.40 16.76
C GLU A 299 -15.48 -12.48 17.01
N THR A 300 -16.39 -12.88 17.90
CA THR A 300 -17.53 -12.07 18.33
C THR A 300 -17.31 -11.51 19.74
N TYR A 301 -17.84 -10.31 19.98
CA TYR A 301 -17.77 -9.65 21.30
C TYR A 301 -19.02 -8.80 21.57
N GLY A 302 -19.21 -8.41 22.84
CA GLY A 302 -20.28 -7.50 23.24
C GLY A 302 -21.68 -7.93 22.78
N ASP A 303 -22.41 -7.02 22.16
CA ASP A 303 -23.76 -7.28 21.65
C ASP A 303 -23.78 -8.16 20.38
N ILE A 304 -22.68 -8.25 19.62
CA ILE A 304 -22.56 -9.15 18.47
C ILE A 304 -22.59 -10.61 18.94
N ALA A 305 -21.85 -10.94 20.00
CA ALA A 305 -21.89 -12.27 20.61
C ALA A 305 -23.27 -12.58 21.24
N ARG A 306 -23.99 -11.56 21.73
CA ARG A 306 -25.37 -11.74 22.22
C ARG A 306 -26.36 -11.98 21.08
N LEU A 307 -26.17 -11.33 19.94
CA LEU A 307 -26.97 -11.57 18.74
C LEU A 307 -26.77 -13.01 18.27
N GLU A 308 -25.52 -13.47 18.20
CA GLU A 308 -25.17 -14.86 17.87
C GLU A 308 -25.97 -15.87 18.71
N GLN A 309 -25.99 -15.69 20.04
CA GLN A 309 -26.75 -16.54 20.96
C GLN A 309 -28.26 -16.52 20.69
N LEU A 310 -28.81 -15.36 20.33
CA LEU A 310 -30.23 -15.23 20.00
C LEU A 310 -30.57 -15.88 18.65
N LEU A 311 -29.66 -15.89 17.67
CA LEU A 311 -29.83 -16.60 16.41
C LEU A 311 -29.84 -18.12 16.64
N ASP A 312 -28.95 -18.63 17.49
CA ASP A 312 -28.95 -20.05 17.88
C ASP A 312 -30.25 -20.42 18.64
N GLU A 313 -30.71 -19.55 19.55
CA GLU A 313 -32.00 -19.74 20.23
C GLU A 313 -33.16 -19.73 19.23
N HIS A 314 -33.13 -18.82 18.23
CA HIS A 314 -34.13 -18.76 17.18
C HIS A 314 -34.21 -20.05 16.37
N GLN A 315 -33.07 -20.60 15.93
CA GLN A 315 -33.03 -21.88 15.21
C GLN A 315 -33.61 -23.03 16.07
N ASN A 316 -33.25 -23.10 17.35
CA ASN A 316 -33.76 -24.09 18.28
C ASN A 316 -35.28 -23.95 18.51
N VAL A 317 -35.77 -22.73 18.70
CA VAL A 317 -37.20 -22.45 18.90
C VAL A 317 -38.00 -22.75 17.63
N SER A 318 -37.45 -22.46 16.45
CA SER A 318 -38.07 -22.79 15.16
C SER A 318 -38.31 -24.31 15.01
N ALA A 319 -37.36 -25.12 15.46
CA ALA A 319 -37.48 -26.58 15.39
C ALA A 319 -38.36 -27.19 16.50
N LEU A 320 -38.34 -26.63 17.72
CA LEU A 320 -38.92 -27.28 18.91
C LEU A 320 -40.22 -26.66 19.42
N ASP A 321 -40.40 -25.33 19.30
CA ASP A 321 -41.57 -24.62 19.83
C ASP A 321 -41.91 -23.37 18.98
N PRO A 322 -42.43 -23.54 17.75
CA PRO A 322 -42.68 -22.44 16.81
C PRO A 322 -43.61 -21.36 17.36
N ALA A 323 -44.45 -21.68 18.35
CA ALA A 323 -45.35 -20.72 19.00
C ALA A 323 -44.61 -19.59 19.74
N LYS A 324 -43.31 -19.78 20.06
CA LYS A 324 -42.46 -18.78 20.72
C LYS A 324 -41.64 -17.92 19.77
N LEU A 325 -41.62 -18.22 18.46
CA LEU A 325 -40.84 -17.46 17.47
C LEU A 325 -41.06 -15.94 17.54
N PRO A 326 -42.30 -15.42 17.63
CA PRO A 326 -42.52 -13.97 17.70
C PRO A 326 -41.80 -13.29 18.88
N ALA A 327 -41.66 -14.00 20.02
CA ALA A 327 -40.97 -13.46 21.18
C ALA A 327 -39.45 -13.41 20.99
N VAL A 328 -38.86 -14.41 20.34
CA VAL A 328 -37.42 -14.42 20.02
C VAL A 328 -37.09 -13.40 18.94
N ARG A 329 -37.92 -13.30 17.89
CA ARG A 329 -37.81 -12.28 16.84
C ARG A 329 -37.87 -10.87 17.41
N GLN A 330 -38.77 -10.62 18.37
CA GLN A 330 -38.83 -9.33 19.08
C GLN A 330 -37.55 -9.05 19.88
N GLN A 331 -36.96 -10.05 20.53
CA GLN A 331 -35.69 -9.89 21.25
C GLN A 331 -34.54 -9.56 20.31
N ILE A 332 -34.41 -10.31 19.20
CA ILE A 332 -33.40 -10.07 18.16
C ILE A 332 -33.52 -8.64 17.63
N TRP A 333 -34.71 -8.23 17.19
CA TRP A 333 -34.93 -6.87 16.67
C TRP A 333 -34.64 -5.78 17.70
N THR A 334 -35.03 -6.00 18.96
CA THR A 334 -34.77 -5.05 20.05
C THR A 334 -33.26 -4.90 20.28
N LEU A 335 -32.51 -6.00 20.24
CA LEU A 335 -31.05 -5.96 20.36
C LEU A 335 -30.41 -5.24 19.17
N MET A 336 -30.79 -5.58 17.94
CA MET A 336 -30.25 -4.96 16.73
C MET A 336 -30.45 -3.44 16.76
N ARG A 337 -31.66 -2.96 17.10
CA ARG A 337 -31.97 -1.53 17.22
C ARG A 337 -31.20 -0.83 18.34
N ALA A 338 -30.96 -1.52 19.45
CA ALA A 338 -30.21 -0.97 20.57
C ALA A 338 -28.72 -0.86 20.26
N ALA A 339 -28.16 -1.86 19.57
CA ALA A 339 -26.76 -1.97 19.19
C ALA A 339 -26.42 -1.29 17.86
N LYS A 340 -27.41 -0.73 17.16
CA LYS A 340 -27.27 -0.07 15.85
C LYS A 340 -26.96 -0.98 14.66
N MET A 341 -27.07 -2.30 14.84
CA MET A 341 -26.94 -3.30 13.77
C MET A 341 -27.98 -3.15 12.66
N ASP A 342 -29.11 -2.49 12.93
CA ASP A 342 -30.07 -2.09 11.91
C ASP A 342 -29.44 -1.11 10.89
N HIS A 343 -28.56 -0.21 11.33
CA HIS A 343 -27.78 0.65 10.44
C HIS A 343 -26.71 -0.14 9.69
N ASP A 344 -26.00 -1.05 10.37
CA ASP A 344 -24.95 -1.88 9.76
C ASP A 344 -25.45 -2.72 8.59
N LEU A 345 -26.69 -3.21 8.71
CA LEU A 345 -27.36 -4.07 7.73
C LEU A 345 -28.32 -3.33 6.78
N GLY A 346 -28.43 -2.01 6.87
CA GLY A 346 -29.33 -1.21 6.02
C GLY A 346 -30.83 -1.50 6.23
N LEU A 347 -31.25 -1.81 7.46
CA LEU A 347 -32.62 -2.14 7.84
C LEU A 347 -33.33 -0.92 8.46
N ASP A 348 -33.98 -0.10 7.63
CA ASP A 348 -34.71 1.10 8.07
C ASP A 348 -35.91 0.78 8.98
N GLU A 349 -36.63 -0.30 8.65
CA GLU A 349 -37.84 -0.74 9.34
C GLU A 349 -37.76 -2.22 9.70
N ARG A 350 -38.57 -2.62 10.69
CA ARG A 350 -38.68 -4.03 11.05
C ARG A 350 -39.40 -4.79 9.93
N PRO A 351 -38.84 -5.88 9.41
CA PRO A 351 -39.53 -6.73 8.45
C PRO A 351 -40.83 -7.32 9.03
N ASP A 352 -41.79 -7.59 8.15
CA ASP A 352 -43.01 -8.33 8.51
C ASP A 352 -42.65 -9.75 8.99
N GLU A 353 -43.49 -10.34 9.84
CA GLU A 353 -43.23 -11.65 10.47
C GLU A 353 -42.98 -12.79 9.47
N ASP A 354 -43.57 -12.72 8.28
CA ASP A 354 -43.41 -13.73 7.21
C ASP A 354 -42.07 -13.58 6.46
N SER A 355 -41.42 -12.42 6.57
CA SER A 355 -40.13 -12.08 5.93
C SER A 355 -38.97 -11.94 6.93
N PHE A 356 -39.26 -12.04 8.23
CA PHE A 356 -38.27 -11.85 9.28
C PHE A 356 -37.17 -12.92 9.22
N ASP A 357 -37.52 -14.16 8.92
CA ASP A 357 -36.55 -15.26 8.83
C ASP A 357 -35.62 -15.11 7.62
N ASP A 358 -36.10 -14.55 6.50
CA ASP A 358 -35.24 -14.22 5.34
C ASP A 358 -34.23 -13.12 5.70
N MET A 359 -34.63 -12.12 6.48
CA MET A 359 -33.71 -11.12 7.02
C MET A 359 -32.70 -11.76 7.96
N LEU A 360 -33.10 -12.72 8.80
CA LEU A 360 -32.15 -13.43 9.67
C LEU A 360 -31.10 -14.21 8.89
N LEU A 361 -31.41 -14.75 7.71
CA LEU A 361 -30.39 -15.38 6.85
C LEU A 361 -29.31 -14.37 6.41
N HIS A 362 -29.71 -13.14 6.10
CA HIS A 362 -28.77 -12.06 5.79
C HIS A 362 -27.93 -11.67 7.01
N VAL A 363 -28.55 -11.57 8.18
CA VAL A 363 -27.86 -11.31 9.47
C VAL A 363 -26.85 -12.41 9.77
N ASP A 364 -27.21 -13.68 9.59
CA ASP A 364 -26.34 -14.84 9.88
C ASP A 364 -25.11 -14.83 8.97
N GLY A 365 -25.29 -14.52 7.68
CA GLY A 365 -24.20 -14.36 6.72
C GLY A 365 -23.27 -13.19 7.07
N TRP A 366 -23.83 -12.02 7.41
CA TRP A 366 -23.05 -10.87 7.87
C TRP A 366 -22.25 -11.19 9.13
N LEU A 367 -22.90 -11.80 10.14
CA LEU A 367 -22.29 -12.19 11.41
C LEU A 367 -21.15 -13.19 11.19
N CYS A 368 -21.38 -14.19 10.34
CA CYS A 368 -20.35 -15.17 9.98
C CYS A 368 -19.12 -14.49 9.37
N GLU A 369 -19.30 -13.52 8.48
CA GLU A 369 -18.19 -12.84 7.82
C GLU A 369 -17.39 -11.92 8.76
N ILE A 370 -18.06 -11.10 9.58
CA ILE A 370 -17.36 -10.21 10.52
C ILE A 370 -16.64 -11.00 11.63
N LYS A 371 -17.19 -12.16 12.01
CA LYS A 371 -16.55 -13.07 12.97
C LYS A 371 -15.33 -13.73 12.36
N ASP A 372 -15.44 -14.20 11.12
CA ASP A 372 -14.44 -15.05 10.48
C ASP A 372 -13.30 -14.27 9.81
N VAL A 373 -13.45 -12.98 9.55
CA VAL A 373 -12.41 -12.16 8.89
C VAL A 373 -11.10 -12.18 9.68
N GLN A 374 -9.98 -12.21 8.95
CA GLN A 374 -8.65 -12.11 9.53
C GLN A 374 -8.29 -10.65 9.77
N ILE A 375 -7.94 -10.32 11.01
CA ILE A 375 -7.46 -9.01 11.45
C ILE A 375 -6.06 -9.15 12.06
N ARG A 376 -5.35 -8.03 12.18
CA ARG A 376 -4.08 -8.02 12.93
C ARG A 376 -4.36 -8.18 14.43
N ASP A 377 -3.60 -9.06 15.10
CA ASP A 377 -3.64 -9.27 16.55
C ASP A 377 -2.35 -8.72 17.21
N GLY A 378 -1.89 -7.58 16.71
CA GLY A 378 -0.66 -6.93 17.14
C GLY A 378 0.14 -6.35 15.98
N LEU A 379 1.41 -6.07 16.25
CA LEU A 379 2.37 -5.52 15.29
C LEU A 379 3.60 -6.43 15.21
N HIS A 380 4.22 -6.49 14.04
CA HIS A 380 5.48 -7.20 13.87
C HIS A 380 6.62 -6.45 14.59
N VAL A 381 7.54 -7.20 15.20
CA VAL A 381 8.79 -6.65 15.74
C VAL A 381 9.93 -7.23 14.91
N LEU A 382 10.77 -6.38 14.32
CA LEU A 382 11.80 -6.79 13.37
C LEU A 382 12.69 -7.91 13.93
N GLY A 383 12.73 -9.03 13.22
CA GLY A 383 13.47 -10.25 13.58
C GLY A 383 12.87 -11.07 14.73
N ALA A 384 11.65 -10.79 15.16
CA ALA A 384 10.90 -11.62 16.10
C ALA A 384 9.95 -12.54 15.32
N ALA A 385 10.29 -13.83 15.23
CA ALA A 385 9.37 -14.81 14.68
C ALA A 385 8.17 -15.02 15.63
N PRO A 386 6.94 -15.22 15.11
CA PRO A 386 5.79 -15.54 15.95
C PRO A 386 6.02 -16.87 16.68
N THR A 387 5.51 -16.98 17.91
CA THR A 387 5.62 -18.18 18.75
C THR A 387 4.33 -18.43 19.52
N GLY A 388 4.11 -19.65 20.01
CA GLY A 388 2.91 -19.98 20.78
C GLY A 388 1.64 -19.81 19.96
N GLU A 389 0.61 -19.18 20.54
CA GLU A 389 -0.69 -18.97 19.88
C GLU A 389 -0.56 -18.13 18.61
N ALA A 390 0.25 -17.06 18.61
CA ALA A 390 0.47 -16.25 17.42
C ALA A 390 1.12 -17.02 16.24
N GLU A 391 1.93 -18.07 16.50
CA GLU A 391 2.44 -18.95 15.43
C GLU A 391 1.32 -19.84 14.88
N VAL A 392 0.42 -20.34 15.74
CA VAL A 392 -0.75 -21.13 15.31
C VAL A 392 -1.71 -20.29 14.48
N ASP A 393 -2.07 -19.11 14.97
CA ASP A 393 -3.06 -18.24 14.33
C ASP A 393 -2.57 -17.75 12.97
N LEU A 394 -1.30 -17.32 12.88
CA LEU A 394 -0.73 -16.90 11.61
C LEU A 394 -0.60 -18.06 10.60
N VAL A 395 -0.19 -19.25 11.05
CA VAL A 395 -0.15 -20.42 10.16
C VAL A 395 -1.56 -20.82 9.72
N LEU A 396 -2.54 -20.77 10.61
CA LEU A 396 -3.93 -21.06 10.29
C LEU A 396 -4.49 -20.08 9.25
N ALA A 397 -4.21 -18.78 9.40
CA ALA A 397 -4.56 -17.74 8.44
C ALA A 397 -3.93 -17.99 7.06
N MET A 398 -2.64 -18.34 7.01
CA MET A 398 -1.93 -18.67 5.77
C MET A 398 -2.50 -19.92 5.08
N LEU A 399 -2.88 -20.95 5.84
CA LEU A 399 -3.42 -22.20 5.33
C LEU A 399 -4.89 -22.12 4.92
N ARG A 400 -5.59 -21.01 5.20
CA ARG A 400 -6.99 -20.82 4.79
C ARG A 400 -7.13 -20.68 3.28
N ALA A 401 -6.21 -19.97 2.63
CA ALA A 401 -6.21 -19.80 1.18
C ALA A 401 -5.72 -21.05 0.43
N ARG A 402 -6.20 -21.22 -0.80
CA ARG A 402 -5.60 -22.18 -1.74
C ARG A 402 -4.18 -21.76 -2.09
N GLN A 403 -3.27 -22.73 -2.11
CA GLN A 403 -1.85 -22.51 -2.35
C GLN A 403 -1.49 -22.88 -3.78
N ILE A 404 -0.80 -21.98 -4.47
CA ILE A 404 -0.16 -22.27 -5.76
C ILE A 404 1.34 -22.39 -5.50
N TRP A 405 1.85 -23.63 -5.49
CA TRP A 405 3.24 -23.93 -5.19
C TRP A 405 4.00 -24.39 -6.44
N GLY A 406 5.12 -23.72 -6.72
CA GLY A 406 5.99 -24.02 -7.86
C GLY A 406 5.35 -23.85 -9.24
N GLY A 407 4.13 -23.27 -9.32
CA GLY A 407 3.36 -23.18 -10.57
C GLY A 407 2.78 -24.50 -11.07
N GLU A 408 2.90 -25.58 -10.29
CA GLU A 408 2.51 -26.94 -10.69
C GLU A 408 1.67 -27.67 -9.64
N GLN A 409 1.85 -27.36 -8.35
CA GLN A 409 1.14 -28.00 -7.25
C GLN A 409 0.08 -27.06 -6.68
N THR A 410 -1.17 -27.53 -6.65
CA THR A 410 -2.27 -26.86 -5.96
C THR A 410 -2.57 -27.60 -4.66
N VAL A 411 -2.37 -26.94 -3.53
CA VAL A 411 -2.80 -27.44 -2.22
C VAL A 411 -4.06 -26.66 -1.84
N PRO A 412 -5.19 -27.32 -1.52
CA PRO A 412 -6.41 -26.62 -1.13
C PRO A 412 -6.22 -25.87 0.20
N GLY A 413 -7.16 -24.98 0.52
CA GLY A 413 -7.22 -24.42 1.87
C GLY A 413 -7.47 -25.51 2.92
N LEU A 414 -7.04 -25.31 4.16
CA LEU A 414 -7.21 -26.31 5.23
C LEU A 414 -8.70 -26.57 5.51
N ARG A 415 -9.53 -25.53 5.54
CA ARG A 415 -10.98 -25.67 5.74
C ARG A 415 -11.68 -26.29 4.53
N GLU A 416 -11.24 -25.95 3.32
CA GLU A 416 -11.68 -26.62 2.10
C GLU A 416 -11.37 -28.12 2.15
N ALA A 417 -10.16 -28.49 2.58
CA ALA A 417 -9.76 -29.88 2.76
C ALA A 417 -10.60 -30.62 3.83
N LEU A 418 -11.13 -29.88 4.81
CA LEU A 418 -12.06 -30.38 5.82
C LEU A 418 -13.54 -30.38 5.36
N GLY A 419 -13.82 -29.87 4.16
CA GLY A 419 -15.13 -29.95 3.50
C GLY A 419 -15.98 -28.67 3.56
N LEU A 420 -15.37 -27.51 3.83
CA LEU A 420 -16.03 -26.21 3.75
C LEU A 420 -15.97 -25.65 2.33
N ARG A 421 -17.07 -25.13 1.79
CA ARG A 421 -17.03 -24.27 0.61
C ARG A 421 -16.70 -22.84 1.02
N GLU A 422 -15.58 -22.33 0.55
CA GLU A 422 -15.13 -20.96 0.86
C GLU A 422 -15.83 -19.90 -0.03
N ASP A 423 -16.93 -20.25 -0.71
CA ASP A 423 -17.66 -19.37 -1.65
C ASP A 423 -18.70 -18.46 -0.98
N GLY A 424 -18.70 -18.41 0.37
CA GLY A 424 -19.60 -17.58 1.16
C GLY A 424 -21.03 -18.13 1.34
N GLY A 425 -21.33 -19.32 0.80
CA GLY A 425 -22.66 -19.93 0.90
C GLY A 425 -22.84 -20.94 2.05
N GLU A 426 -21.86 -21.09 2.93
CA GLU A 426 -21.90 -22.06 4.04
C GLU A 426 -22.63 -21.51 5.27
N ASP A 427 -23.23 -22.41 6.03
CA ASP A 427 -23.90 -22.10 7.30
C ASP A 427 -22.89 -21.68 8.38
N ARG A 428 -23.24 -20.66 9.19
CA ARG A 428 -22.36 -20.08 10.22
C ARG A 428 -21.84 -21.13 11.21
N VAL A 429 -22.71 -22.00 11.71
CA VAL A 429 -22.34 -23.02 12.71
C VAL A 429 -21.33 -24.00 12.09
N ARG A 430 -21.53 -24.35 10.82
CA ARG A 430 -20.59 -25.21 10.09
C ARG A 430 -19.23 -24.54 9.87
N VAL A 431 -19.19 -23.23 9.57
CA VAL A 431 -17.93 -22.48 9.45
C VAL A 431 -17.15 -22.54 10.76
N ASP A 432 -17.81 -22.31 11.91
CA ASP A 432 -17.20 -22.38 13.23
C ASP A 432 -16.69 -23.79 13.59
N ASP A 433 -17.49 -24.81 13.33
CA ASP A 433 -17.11 -26.21 13.60
C ASP A 433 -15.86 -26.62 12.80
N ILE A 434 -15.76 -26.18 11.54
CA ILE A 434 -14.61 -26.48 10.69
C ILE A 434 -13.39 -25.64 11.08
N GLU A 435 -13.56 -24.36 11.42
CA GLU A 435 -12.48 -23.51 11.93
C GLU A 435 -11.87 -24.11 13.20
N GLN A 436 -12.70 -24.55 14.15
CA GLN A 436 -12.22 -25.17 15.38
C GLN A 436 -11.46 -26.47 15.10
N GLN A 437 -11.96 -27.31 14.18
CA GLN A 437 -11.24 -28.52 13.75
C GLN A 437 -9.89 -28.20 13.10
N ALA A 438 -9.84 -27.17 12.25
CA ALA A 438 -8.61 -26.70 11.61
C ALA A 438 -7.60 -26.21 12.66
N ARG A 439 -8.04 -25.37 13.61
CA ARG A 439 -7.24 -24.89 14.74
C ARG A 439 -6.69 -26.04 15.56
N ASP A 440 -7.53 -27.01 15.93
CA ASP A 440 -7.12 -28.19 16.71
C ASP A 440 -6.03 -29.01 16.00
N LEU A 441 -6.12 -29.17 14.68
CA LEU A 441 -5.12 -29.88 13.89
C LEU A 441 -3.79 -29.11 13.85
N VAL A 442 -3.83 -27.80 13.60
CA VAL A 442 -2.62 -26.96 13.58
C VAL A 442 -1.96 -26.90 14.96
N ALA A 443 -2.74 -26.73 16.03
CA ALA A 443 -2.23 -26.72 17.40
C ALA A 443 -1.60 -28.07 17.79
N LYS A 444 -2.20 -29.21 17.41
CA LYS A 444 -1.59 -30.54 17.62
C LYS A 444 -0.30 -30.71 16.83
N LEU A 445 -0.24 -30.20 15.59
CA LEU A 445 0.98 -30.23 14.79
C LEU A 445 2.08 -29.34 15.41
N GLN A 446 1.74 -28.15 15.91
CA GLN A 446 2.67 -27.32 16.67
C GLN A 446 3.17 -28.02 17.93
N ALA A 447 2.30 -28.69 18.69
CA ALA A 447 2.67 -29.46 19.88
C ALA A 447 3.61 -30.63 19.54
N ALA A 448 3.48 -31.21 18.34
CA ALA A 448 4.42 -32.15 17.75
C ALA A 448 5.66 -31.48 17.11
N GLN A 449 5.92 -30.21 17.44
CA GLN A 449 7.05 -29.40 16.96
C GLN A 449 7.10 -29.24 15.43
N TRP A 450 5.95 -29.31 14.77
CA TRP A 450 5.83 -29.26 13.31
C TRP A 450 6.56 -30.41 12.61
N ASP A 451 6.63 -31.59 13.23
CA ASP A 451 7.17 -32.78 12.61
C ASP A 451 6.23 -33.33 11.53
N ALA A 452 6.67 -33.33 10.28
CA ALA A 452 5.93 -33.88 9.15
C ALA A 452 5.59 -35.37 9.34
N ALA A 453 6.41 -36.13 10.08
CA ALA A 453 6.13 -37.53 10.38
C ALA A 453 4.95 -37.72 11.35
N ALA A 454 4.59 -36.70 12.13
CA ALA A 454 3.45 -36.77 13.05
C ALA A 454 2.11 -36.63 12.32
N VAL A 455 2.08 -36.05 11.12
CA VAL A 455 0.84 -35.66 10.41
C VAL A 455 -0.08 -36.86 10.14
N ASP A 456 0.49 -38.03 9.80
CA ASP A 456 -0.29 -39.26 9.57
C ASP A 456 -1.09 -39.71 10.80
N SER A 457 -0.67 -39.31 12.01
CA SER A 457 -1.38 -39.62 13.25
C SER A 457 -2.42 -38.57 13.66
N LEU A 458 -2.39 -37.38 13.04
CA LEU A 458 -3.27 -36.27 13.37
C LEU A 458 -4.59 -36.29 12.60
N THR A 459 -4.58 -36.84 11.37
CA THR A 459 -5.78 -36.91 10.54
C THR A 459 -5.76 -38.07 9.55
N ASP A 460 -6.92 -38.72 9.40
CA ASP A 460 -7.17 -39.73 8.37
C ASP A 460 -7.62 -39.09 7.04
N ASN A 461 -7.92 -37.78 7.02
CA ASN A 461 -8.31 -37.07 5.81
C ASN A 461 -7.07 -36.80 4.93
N PRO A 462 -7.01 -37.36 3.70
CA PRO A 462 -5.83 -37.23 2.84
C PRO A 462 -5.58 -35.80 2.36
N ALA A 463 -6.62 -34.99 2.16
CA ALA A 463 -6.47 -33.59 1.77
C ALA A 463 -5.91 -32.77 2.94
N ALA A 464 -6.49 -32.91 4.14
CA ALA A 464 -5.99 -32.21 5.32
C ALA A 464 -4.56 -32.64 5.66
N ARG A 465 -4.22 -33.92 5.49
CA ARG A 465 -2.86 -34.45 5.62
C ARG A 465 -1.88 -33.74 4.67
N ALA A 466 -2.25 -33.55 3.40
CA ALA A 466 -1.39 -32.83 2.45
C ALA A 466 -1.14 -31.38 2.88
N VAL A 467 -2.16 -30.68 3.36
CA VAL A 467 -2.06 -29.30 3.87
C VAL A 467 -1.17 -29.21 5.11
N LEU A 468 -1.35 -30.11 6.08
CA LEU A 468 -0.53 -30.16 7.30
C LEU A 468 0.93 -30.54 7.02
N CYS A 469 1.17 -31.46 6.07
CA CYS A 469 2.52 -31.75 5.58
C CYS A 469 3.15 -30.50 4.96
N PHE A 470 2.42 -29.78 4.10
CA PHE A 470 2.89 -28.53 3.51
C PHE A 470 3.21 -27.46 4.57
N ALA A 471 2.39 -27.35 5.62
CA ALA A 471 2.64 -26.46 6.75
C ALA A 471 3.97 -26.79 7.44
N ALA A 472 4.20 -28.07 7.74
CA ALA A 472 5.42 -28.57 8.39
C ALA A 472 6.68 -28.44 7.52
N THR A 473 6.57 -28.65 6.20
CA THR A 473 7.74 -28.70 5.31
C THR A 473 8.08 -27.38 4.63
N GLU A 474 7.09 -26.51 4.40
CA GLU A 474 7.29 -25.24 3.68
C GLU A 474 6.95 -24.02 4.53
N VAL A 475 5.74 -23.93 5.08
CA VAL A 475 5.28 -22.70 5.76
C VAL A 475 6.14 -22.39 6.99
N VAL A 476 6.20 -23.32 7.94
CA VAL A 476 6.84 -23.08 9.24
C VAL A 476 8.37 -22.94 9.14
N PRO A 477 9.11 -23.76 8.36
CA PRO A 477 10.55 -23.58 8.20
C PRO A 477 10.91 -22.21 7.57
N ARG A 478 10.05 -21.67 6.71
CA ARG A 478 10.23 -20.33 6.13
C ARG A 478 9.83 -19.24 7.11
N LEU A 479 8.70 -19.40 7.80
CA LEU A 479 8.22 -18.46 8.82
C LEU A 479 9.26 -18.27 9.94
N ARG A 480 9.90 -19.34 10.40
CA ARG A 480 10.91 -19.25 11.48
C ARG A 480 12.20 -18.52 11.08
N GLN A 481 12.48 -18.41 9.79
CA GLN A 481 13.61 -17.60 9.29
C GLN A 481 13.36 -16.09 9.41
N THR A 482 12.15 -15.65 9.78
CA THR A 482 11.86 -14.28 10.24
C THR A 482 12.87 -13.82 11.30
N SER A 483 13.36 -14.75 12.14
CA SER A 483 14.40 -14.46 13.13
C SER A 483 15.70 -13.86 12.57
N HIS A 484 15.96 -14.01 11.27
CA HIS A 484 17.14 -13.51 10.58
C HIS A 484 16.97 -12.13 9.92
N GLU A 485 15.83 -11.45 10.07
CA GLU A 485 15.62 -10.13 9.45
C GLU A 485 16.70 -9.11 9.88
N ILE A 486 17.01 -9.02 11.18
CA ILE A 486 18.09 -8.13 11.66
C ILE A 486 19.46 -8.62 11.18
N ASP A 487 19.72 -9.93 11.17
CA ASP A 487 20.98 -10.48 10.64
C ASP A 487 21.20 -10.05 9.18
N ARG A 488 20.13 -9.92 8.40
CA ARG A 488 20.18 -9.46 7.01
C ARG A 488 20.45 -7.97 6.90
N VAL A 489 19.88 -7.15 7.79
CA VAL A 489 20.26 -5.72 7.89
C VAL A 489 21.74 -5.58 8.24
N LEU A 490 22.24 -6.35 9.22
CA LEU A 490 23.65 -6.36 9.59
C LEU A 490 24.54 -6.86 8.44
N HIS A 491 24.09 -7.87 7.70
CA HIS A 491 24.79 -8.35 6.51
C HIS A 491 24.89 -7.27 5.42
N ALA A 492 23.81 -6.52 5.20
CA ALA A 492 23.79 -5.40 4.25
C ALA A 492 24.75 -4.29 4.71
N LEU A 493 24.75 -3.96 6.00
CA LEU A 493 25.68 -3.01 6.61
C LEU A 493 27.14 -3.44 6.52
N ASP A 494 27.41 -4.74 6.34
CA ASP A 494 28.75 -5.25 6.05
C ASP A 494 29.08 -5.29 4.55
N GLY A 495 28.27 -4.67 3.69
CA GLY A 495 28.44 -4.73 2.22
C GLY A 495 28.18 -6.13 1.67
N GLY A 496 27.23 -6.85 2.28
CA GLY A 496 26.79 -8.19 1.88
C GLY A 496 25.73 -8.18 0.79
N PHE A 497 25.73 -9.23 -0.03
CA PHE A 497 24.66 -9.43 -1.00
C PHE A 497 23.41 -9.95 -0.28
N ILE A 498 22.33 -9.18 -0.35
CA ILE A 498 21.03 -9.59 0.18
C ILE A 498 20.29 -10.40 -0.89
N PRO A 499 19.97 -11.68 -0.63
CA PRO A 499 19.22 -12.50 -1.58
C PRO A 499 17.87 -11.85 -1.92
N ALA A 500 17.48 -11.93 -3.18
CA ALA A 500 16.17 -11.48 -3.61
C ALA A 500 15.12 -12.60 -3.46
N GLY A 501 13.85 -12.23 -3.40
CA GLY A 501 12.71 -13.15 -3.36
C GLY A 501 11.43 -12.46 -3.85
N PRO A 502 10.34 -13.19 -4.11
CA PRO A 502 9.08 -12.57 -4.46
C PRO A 502 8.46 -11.83 -3.26
N SER A 503 7.60 -10.87 -3.55
CA SER A 503 6.81 -10.08 -2.60
C SER A 503 5.31 -10.32 -2.79
N GLY A 504 4.50 -10.03 -1.77
CA GLY A 504 3.05 -10.22 -1.80
C GLY A 504 2.50 -10.66 -0.45
N SER A 505 1.19 -10.90 -0.38
CA SER A 505 0.54 -11.38 0.84
C SER A 505 0.73 -12.88 1.02
N PRO A 506 1.32 -13.36 2.13
CA PRO A 506 1.36 -14.78 2.43
C PRO A 506 -0.03 -15.35 2.77
N LEU A 507 -1.03 -14.50 3.07
CA LEU A 507 -2.41 -14.89 3.32
C LEU A 507 -3.20 -15.17 2.02
N ARG A 508 -2.69 -14.73 0.87
CA ARG A 508 -3.32 -14.91 -0.45
C ARG A 508 -2.78 -16.12 -1.22
N GLY A 509 -2.33 -17.15 -0.50
CA GLY A 509 -1.83 -18.39 -1.11
C GLY A 509 -0.42 -18.32 -1.70
N LEU A 510 0.36 -17.28 -1.35
CA LEU A 510 1.70 -17.01 -1.89
C LEU A 510 2.83 -17.29 -0.89
N ILE A 511 2.94 -18.52 -0.38
CA ILE A 511 3.94 -18.87 0.66
C ILE A 511 5.41 -18.70 0.19
N ASN A 512 5.65 -18.59 -1.12
CA ASN A 512 6.99 -18.34 -1.66
C ASN A 512 7.53 -16.93 -1.34
N VAL A 513 6.66 -16.01 -0.88
CA VAL A 513 7.07 -14.73 -0.28
C VAL A 513 7.77 -14.90 1.08
N LEU A 514 7.74 -16.11 1.65
CA LEU A 514 8.56 -16.49 2.79
C LEU A 514 9.80 -17.29 2.33
N PRO A 515 10.93 -17.23 3.04
CA PRO A 515 11.17 -16.46 4.27
C PRO A 515 11.34 -14.96 4.00
N THR A 516 11.17 -14.13 5.03
CA THR A 516 11.53 -12.71 5.01
C THR A 516 13.04 -12.51 5.22
N GLY A 517 13.52 -11.27 5.28
CA GLY A 517 14.93 -10.90 5.29
C GLY A 517 15.56 -10.85 3.89
N ARG A 518 14.78 -10.57 2.85
CA ARG A 518 15.19 -10.57 1.44
C ARG A 518 15.01 -9.21 0.78
N ASN A 519 15.77 -8.97 -0.29
CA ASN A 519 15.63 -7.78 -1.10
C ASN A 519 14.61 -8.04 -2.22
N PHE A 520 13.32 -8.02 -1.88
CA PHE A 520 12.29 -8.57 -2.77
C PHE A 520 12.27 -7.96 -4.18
N TYR A 521 11.70 -8.71 -5.13
CA TYR A 521 11.27 -8.25 -6.45
C TYR A 521 9.76 -8.42 -6.60
N SER A 522 9.17 -7.67 -7.52
CA SER A 522 7.73 -7.67 -7.82
C SER A 522 7.36 -8.67 -8.93
N VAL A 523 6.72 -8.21 -10.01
CA VAL A 523 6.32 -9.00 -11.18
C VAL A 523 7.01 -8.53 -12.47
N ASP A 524 6.95 -9.33 -13.55
CA ASP A 524 7.23 -8.84 -14.91
C ASP A 524 6.06 -7.92 -15.34
N PRO A 525 6.28 -6.61 -15.51
CA PRO A 525 5.19 -5.68 -15.83
C PRO A 525 4.56 -5.91 -17.22
N LYS A 526 5.16 -6.76 -18.07
CA LYS A 526 4.57 -7.16 -19.36
C LYS A 526 3.71 -8.42 -19.29
N ALA A 527 3.69 -9.10 -18.15
CA ALA A 527 2.91 -10.32 -17.92
C ALA A 527 1.66 -10.06 -17.06
N VAL A 528 1.23 -8.80 -16.98
CA VAL A 528 0.08 -8.32 -16.20
C VAL A 528 -0.98 -7.78 -17.17
N PRO A 529 -2.26 -8.17 -17.05
CA PRO A 529 -2.78 -9.15 -16.09
C PRO A 529 -2.35 -10.59 -16.42
N SER A 530 -2.16 -11.41 -15.41
CA SER A 530 -1.99 -12.86 -15.59
C SER A 530 -3.32 -13.54 -15.96
N ARG A 531 -3.30 -14.82 -16.35
CA ARG A 531 -4.54 -15.58 -16.63
C ARG A 531 -5.44 -15.74 -15.40
N LEU A 532 -4.84 -15.99 -14.23
CA LEU A 532 -5.59 -16.09 -12.97
C LEU A 532 -6.18 -14.72 -12.58
N ALA A 533 -5.39 -13.66 -12.75
CA ALA A 533 -5.87 -12.30 -12.52
C ALA A 533 -7.01 -11.92 -13.50
N TRP A 534 -7.00 -12.44 -14.73
CA TRP A 534 -8.12 -12.29 -15.65
C TRP A 534 -9.40 -12.94 -15.14
N GLU A 535 -9.33 -14.16 -14.62
CA GLU A 535 -10.48 -14.86 -14.03
C GLU A 535 -11.03 -14.09 -12.82
N THR A 536 -10.16 -13.64 -11.91
CA THR A 536 -10.56 -12.84 -10.74
C THR A 536 -11.14 -11.48 -11.16
N GLY A 537 -10.49 -10.75 -12.08
CA GLY A 537 -10.99 -9.46 -12.56
C GLY A 537 -12.32 -9.57 -13.31
N GLN A 538 -12.57 -10.68 -14.02
CA GLN A 538 -13.87 -10.96 -14.61
C GLN A 538 -14.94 -11.16 -13.53
N ALA A 539 -14.65 -11.97 -12.50
CA ALA A 539 -15.56 -12.16 -11.37
C ALA A 539 -15.83 -10.86 -10.60
N MET A 540 -14.85 -9.96 -10.49
CA MET A 540 -15.03 -8.63 -9.88
C MET A 540 -15.95 -7.74 -10.71
N ALA A 541 -15.72 -7.68 -12.03
CA ALA A 541 -16.59 -6.93 -12.93
C ALA A 541 -18.03 -7.44 -12.88
N ASP A 542 -18.22 -8.77 -12.93
CA ASP A 542 -19.55 -9.37 -12.89
C ASP A 542 -20.23 -9.13 -11.54
N SER A 543 -19.52 -9.30 -10.42
CA SER A 543 -20.04 -9.02 -9.06
C SER A 543 -20.47 -7.56 -8.90
N LEU A 544 -19.69 -6.61 -9.42
CA LEU A 544 -20.01 -5.18 -9.38
C LEU A 544 -21.28 -4.88 -10.19
N LEU A 545 -21.38 -5.43 -11.39
CA LEU A 545 -22.51 -5.22 -12.28
C LEU A 545 -23.78 -5.88 -11.77
N GLU A 546 -23.69 -7.09 -11.23
CA GLU A 546 -24.80 -7.80 -10.60
C GLU A 546 -25.33 -7.02 -9.39
N ARG A 547 -24.42 -6.52 -8.54
CA ARG A 547 -24.80 -5.68 -7.40
C ARG A 547 -25.52 -4.42 -7.85
N TYR A 548 -24.96 -3.70 -8.83
CA TYR A 548 -25.59 -2.48 -9.34
C TYR A 548 -26.94 -2.75 -10.00
N LEU A 549 -27.06 -3.85 -10.76
CA LEU A 549 -28.30 -4.24 -11.43
C LEU A 549 -29.39 -4.60 -10.41
N ALA A 550 -29.02 -5.25 -9.30
CA ALA A 550 -29.95 -5.53 -8.21
C ALA A 550 -30.44 -4.25 -7.53
N ASP A 551 -29.53 -3.29 -7.30
CA ASP A 551 -29.84 -2.02 -6.62
C ASP A 551 -30.64 -1.05 -7.51
N HIS A 552 -30.41 -1.04 -8.82
CA HIS A 552 -30.92 0.00 -9.73
C HIS A 552 -31.76 -0.49 -10.92
N GLY A 553 -31.75 -1.80 -11.22
CA GLY A 553 -32.53 -2.39 -12.32
C GLY A 553 -31.99 -2.14 -13.74
N GLU A 554 -30.84 -1.45 -13.87
CA GLU A 554 -30.12 -1.24 -15.12
C GLU A 554 -28.60 -1.37 -14.92
N TYR A 555 -27.84 -1.51 -16.01
CA TYR A 555 -26.37 -1.51 -15.96
C TYR A 555 -25.81 -0.09 -15.78
N PRO A 556 -24.72 0.10 -15.01
CA PRO A 556 -24.12 1.41 -14.82
C PRO A 556 -23.56 1.93 -16.15
N ARG A 557 -23.83 3.19 -16.47
CA ARG A 557 -23.33 3.83 -17.70
C ARG A 557 -21.82 3.99 -17.69
N SER A 558 -21.25 4.28 -16.52
CA SER A 558 -19.81 4.30 -16.32
C SER A 558 -19.39 3.92 -14.90
N VAL A 559 -18.23 3.27 -14.78
CA VAL A 559 -17.57 2.94 -13.52
C VAL A 559 -16.28 3.76 -13.39
N GLY A 560 -16.08 4.39 -12.24
CA GLY A 560 -14.83 5.02 -11.85
C GLY A 560 -14.03 4.06 -10.99
N LEU A 561 -12.83 3.66 -11.43
CA LEU A 561 -11.99 2.73 -10.68
C LEU A 561 -10.64 3.35 -10.31
N SER A 562 -10.27 3.26 -9.04
CA SER A 562 -8.93 3.63 -8.58
C SER A 562 -7.98 2.43 -8.63
N VAL A 563 -6.88 2.55 -9.38
CA VAL A 563 -5.96 1.44 -9.68
C VAL A 563 -4.55 1.75 -9.16
N TRP A 564 -4.02 0.84 -8.34
CA TRP A 564 -2.73 1.01 -7.68
C TRP A 564 -1.66 0.03 -8.16
N GLY A 565 -0.41 0.50 -8.21
CA GLY A 565 0.71 -0.36 -8.60
C GLY A 565 1.00 -1.46 -7.57
N THR A 566 0.78 -1.21 -6.28
CA THR A 566 0.97 -2.21 -5.23
C THR A 566 -0.06 -3.35 -5.35
N SER A 567 -1.31 -3.03 -5.65
CA SER A 567 -2.38 -3.98 -5.99
C SER A 567 -2.03 -4.86 -7.18
N ALA A 568 -1.64 -4.25 -8.31
CA ALA A 568 -1.23 -4.99 -9.50
C ALA A 568 -0.03 -5.93 -9.26
N MET A 569 0.86 -5.59 -8.33
CA MET A 569 1.99 -6.46 -7.94
C MET A 569 1.58 -7.59 -6.99
N ARG A 570 0.64 -7.36 -6.06
CA ARG A 570 0.11 -8.39 -5.16
C ARG A 570 -0.73 -9.43 -5.90
N THR A 571 -1.52 -8.99 -6.87
CA THR A 571 -2.52 -9.83 -7.54
C THR A 571 -2.11 -10.30 -8.92
N SER A 572 -1.03 -9.75 -9.48
CA SER A 572 -0.70 -9.90 -10.90
C SER A 572 -1.77 -9.33 -11.84
N GLY A 573 -2.57 -8.36 -11.39
CA GLY A 573 -3.34 -7.45 -12.24
C GLY A 573 -4.87 -7.55 -12.18
N ASP A 574 -5.46 -7.89 -11.05
CA ASP A 574 -6.93 -8.03 -10.91
C ASP A 574 -7.67 -6.76 -11.34
N ASP A 575 -7.30 -5.59 -10.83
CA ASP A 575 -7.90 -4.30 -11.23
C ASP A 575 -7.80 -4.04 -12.75
N ILE A 576 -6.69 -4.45 -13.37
CA ILE A 576 -6.46 -4.25 -14.80
C ILE A 576 -7.39 -5.16 -15.60
N ALA A 577 -7.54 -6.40 -15.16
CA ALA A 577 -8.48 -7.34 -15.74
C ALA A 577 -9.94 -6.90 -15.54
N GLU A 578 -10.30 -6.32 -14.40
CA GLU A 578 -11.63 -5.78 -14.15
C GLU A 578 -11.99 -4.67 -15.15
N VAL A 579 -11.08 -3.71 -15.37
CA VAL A 579 -11.28 -2.66 -16.40
C VAL A 579 -11.50 -3.29 -17.78
N LEU A 580 -10.65 -4.24 -18.17
CA LEU A 580 -10.77 -4.92 -19.46
C LEU A 580 -12.09 -5.70 -19.59
N ALA A 581 -12.52 -6.39 -18.53
CA ALA A 581 -13.77 -7.13 -18.48
C ALA A 581 -15.00 -6.22 -18.57
N LEU A 582 -15.01 -5.07 -17.89
CA LEU A 582 -16.08 -4.06 -18.00
C LEU A 582 -16.24 -3.54 -19.43
N LEU A 583 -15.12 -3.27 -20.12
CA LEU A 583 -15.07 -2.87 -21.53
C LEU A 583 -15.45 -4.00 -22.51
N GLY A 584 -15.41 -5.26 -22.05
CA GLY A 584 -15.62 -6.44 -22.89
C GLY A 584 -14.44 -6.73 -23.81
N VAL A 585 -13.21 -6.58 -23.31
CA VAL A 585 -11.96 -6.84 -24.03
C VAL A 585 -11.16 -7.89 -23.27
N ARG A 586 -10.70 -8.93 -23.97
CA ARG A 586 -9.90 -10.03 -23.42
C ARG A 586 -8.40 -9.81 -23.74
N PRO A 587 -7.49 -9.88 -22.76
CA PRO A 587 -6.06 -9.91 -23.02
C PRO A 587 -5.64 -11.23 -23.68
N VAL A 588 -4.68 -11.15 -24.61
CA VAL A 588 -4.12 -12.31 -25.32
C VAL A 588 -2.68 -12.52 -24.88
N TRP A 589 -2.38 -13.71 -24.37
CA TRP A 589 -1.04 -14.05 -23.86
C TRP A 589 -0.22 -14.84 -24.86
N ASP A 590 1.07 -14.52 -24.93
CA ASP A 590 2.07 -15.41 -25.52
C ASP A 590 2.27 -16.65 -24.62
N GLU A 591 2.16 -17.86 -25.17
CA GLU A 591 2.19 -19.09 -24.38
C GLU A 591 3.54 -19.33 -23.68
N ALA A 592 4.65 -18.96 -24.32
CA ALA A 592 5.99 -19.22 -23.82
C ALA A 592 6.41 -18.23 -22.74
N SER A 593 6.25 -16.94 -23.00
CA SER A 593 6.67 -15.88 -22.09
C SER A 593 5.61 -15.49 -21.06
N ARG A 594 4.35 -15.93 -21.25
CA ARG A 594 3.18 -15.50 -20.48
C ARG A 594 2.90 -14.00 -20.53
N ARG A 595 3.59 -13.26 -21.41
CA ARG A 595 3.37 -11.81 -21.57
C ARG A 595 2.08 -11.54 -22.32
N VAL A 596 1.40 -10.48 -21.95
CA VAL A 596 0.28 -9.95 -22.73
C VAL A 596 0.85 -9.37 -24.01
N ARG A 597 0.38 -9.89 -25.15
CA ARG A 597 0.84 -9.55 -26.49
C ARG A 597 -0.18 -8.71 -27.24
N ASP A 598 -1.47 -8.98 -27.05
CA ASP A 598 -2.55 -8.41 -27.85
C ASP A 598 -3.83 -8.28 -27.03
N LEU A 599 -4.85 -7.67 -27.63
CA LEU A 599 -6.20 -7.53 -27.08
C LEU A 599 -7.22 -8.06 -28.09
N GLU A 600 -8.23 -8.76 -27.60
CA GLU A 600 -9.33 -9.32 -28.41
C GLU A 600 -10.67 -8.77 -27.89
N VAL A 601 -11.50 -8.24 -28.78
CA VAL A 601 -12.86 -7.79 -28.41
C VAL A 601 -13.74 -9.01 -28.18
N ILE A 602 -14.43 -9.06 -27.04
CA ILE A 602 -15.50 -10.03 -26.80
C ILE A 602 -16.76 -9.51 -27.50
N GLU A 603 -17.31 -10.29 -28.43
CA GLU A 603 -18.53 -9.95 -29.16
C GLU A 603 -19.74 -9.79 -28.22
N LEU A 604 -20.65 -8.85 -28.50
CA LEU A 604 -21.79 -8.55 -27.60
C LEU A 604 -22.63 -9.79 -27.26
N GLY A 605 -22.77 -10.73 -28.20
CA GLY A 605 -23.51 -11.98 -27.97
C GLY A 605 -22.83 -12.92 -26.96
N GLU A 606 -21.49 -12.90 -26.88
CA GLU A 606 -20.73 -13.61 -25.85
C GLU A 606 -20.69 -12.80 -24.55
N LEU A 607 -20.56 -11.48 -24.63
CA LEU A 607 -20.52 -10.59 -23.47
C LEU A 607 -21.84 -10.60 -22.69
N GLY A 608 -22.98 -10.74 -23.37
CA GLY A 608 -24.31 -10.88 -22.74
C GLY A 608 -24.86 -9.61 -22.08
N ARG A 609 -24.15 -8.48 -22.20
CA ARG A 609 -24.48 -7.18 -21.62
C ARG A 609 -23.84 -6.03 -22.43
N PRO A 610 -24.21 -4.77 -22.18
CA PRO A 610 -23.52 -3.62 -22.75
C PRO A 610 -22.04 -3.55 -22.32
N ARG A 611 -21.21 -2.92 -23.15
CA ARG A 611 -19.87 -2.46 -22.76
C ARG A 611 -20.01 -1.25 -21.85
N VAL A 612 -19.45 -1.35 -20.65
CA VAL A 612 -19.52 -0.30 -19.63
C VAL A 612 -18.33 0.65 -19.79
N ASP A 613 -18.58 1.95 -19.77
CA ASP A 613 -17.50 2.95 -19.86
C ASP A 613 -16.71 3.02 -18.56
N VAL A 614 -15.38 3.12 -18.63
CA VAL A 614 -14.54 3.06 -17.42
C VAL A 614 -13.64 4.28 -17.35
N THR A 615 -13.72 5.02 -16.25
CA THR A 615 -12.78 6.10 -15.92
C THR A 615 -11.79 5.58 -14.90
N VAL A 616 -10.50 5.57 -15.24
CA VAL A 616 -9.45 4.98 -14.42
C VAL A 616 -8.64 6.08 -13.74
N ARG A 617 -8.59 6.08 -12.41
CA ARG A 617 -7.64 6.87 -11.63
C ARG A 617 -6.43 6.02 -11.24
N ILE A 618 -5.30 6.24 -11.90
CA ILE A 618 -4.03 5.57 -11.56
C ILE A 618 -3.27 6.35 -10.48
N SER A 619 -2.52 5.64 -9.63
CA SER A 619 -1.52 6.28 -8.77
C SER A 619 -0.24 6.65 -9.56
N GLY A 620 0.53 7.60 -9.04
CA GLY A 620 1.82 7.98 -9.65
C GLY A 620 2.82 6.81 -9.75
N PHE A 621 2.77 5.86 -8.80
CA PHE A 621 3.61 4.66 -8.87
C PHE A 621 3.12 3.67 -9.95
N PHE A 622 1.80 3.53 -10.15
CA PHE A 622 1.27 2.69 -11.23
C PHE A 622 1.79 3.16 -12.60
N ARG A 623 1.80 4.48 -12.84
CA ARG A 623 2.41 5.09 -14.03
C ARG A 623 3.87 4.69 -14.20
N ASP A 624 4.65 4.76 -13.13
CA ASP A 624 6.09 4.50 -13.17
C ASP A 624 6.41 3.02 -13.40
N ALA A 625 5.61 2.12 -12.83
CA ALA A 625 5.87 0.69 -12.86
C ALA A 625 5.23 -0.05 -14.05
N PHE A 626 4.09 0.44 -14.54
CA PHE A 626 3.27 -0.25 -15.55
C PHE A 626 2.95 0.60 -16.80
N PRO A 627 3.93 1.26 -17.44
CA PRO A 627 3.66 2.08 -18.63
C PRO A 627 3.08 1.27 -19.81
N HIS A 628 3.41 -0.02 -19.92
CA HIS A 628 2.84 -0.92 -20.93
C HIS A 628 1.34 -1.14 -20.70
N VAL A 629 0.91 -1.21 -19.44
CA VAL A 629 -0.51 -1.38 -19.08
C VAL A 629 -1.29 -0.11 -19.38
N LEU A 630 -0.70 1.09 -19.16
CA LEU A 630 -1.34 2.34 -19.57
C LEU A 630 -1.64 2.37 -21.06
N ALA A 631 -0.68 1.94 -21.88
CA ALA A 631 -0.90 1.84 -23.32
C ALA A 631 -1.98 0.80 -23.65
N MET A 632 -1.97 -0.36 -22.97
CA MET A 632 -2.95 -1.43 -23.16
C MET A 632 -4.38 -1.01 -22.81
N LEU A 633 -4.59 -0.36 -21.66
CA LEU A 633 -5.91 0.11 -21.25
C LEU A 633 -6.43 1.19 -22.20
N ASP A 634 -5.56 2.10 -22.66
CA ASP A 634 -5.93 3.12 -23.65
C ASP A 634 -6.24 2.52 -25.03
N ASP A 635 -5.51 1.48 -25.43
CA ASP A 635 -5.80 0.71 -26.64
C ASP A 635 -7.16 0.01 -26.55
N ALA A 636 -7.49 -0.59 -25.40
CA ALA A 636 -8.79 -1.23 -25.17
C ALA A 636 -9.95 -0.23 -25.27
N VAL A 637 -9.82 0.96 -24.66
CA VAL A 637 -10.84 2.02 -24.72
C VAL A 637 -11.06 2.49 -26.16
N GLN A 638 -9.98 2.78 -26.90
CA GLN A 638 -10.08 3.20 -28.30
C GLN A 638 -10.69 2.11 -29.18
N LEU A 639 -10.26 0.86 -28.99
CA LEU A 639 -10.75 -0.30 -29.74
C LEU A 639 -12.26 -0.42 -29.63
N VAL A 640 -12.83 -0.34 -28.42
CA VAL A 640 -14.28 -0.46 -28.23
C VAL A 640 -15.05 0.80 -28.59
N ALA A 641 -14.45 1.99 -28.51
CA ALA A 641 -15.11 3.24 -28.93
C ALA A 641 -15.36 3.28 -30.46
N GLU A 642 -14.52 2.61 -31.25
CA GLU A 642 -14.59 2.62 -32.71
C GLU A 642 -15.56 1.57 -33.30
N LEU A 643 -15.95 0.55 -32.52
CA LEU A 643 -16.84 -0.54 -32.97
C LEU A 643 -18.20 -0.02 -33.45
N ASP A 644 -18.71 -0.56 -34.56
CA ASP A 644 -20.04 -0.21 -35.08
C ASP A 644 -21.16 -0.94 -34.31
N GLU A 645 -21.32 -0.54 -33.05
CA GLU A 645 -22.32 -1.08 -32.12
C GLU A 645 -23.35 0.01 -31.74
N PRO A 646 -24.60 -0.36 -31.41
CA PRO A 646 -25.59 0.59 -30.91
C PRO A 646 -25.16 1.25 -29.59
N ASP A 647 -25.46 2.54 -29.42
CA ASP A 647 -25.13 3.32 -28.21
C ASP A 647 -25.67 2.69 -26.90
N GLU A 648 -26.81 2.01 -26.97
CA GLU A 648 -27.42 1.31 -25.82
C GLU A 648 -26.66 0.02 -25.41
N GLN A 649 -25.78 -0.48 -26.28
CA GLN A 649 -24.97 -1.68 -26.05
C GLN A 649 -23.47 -1.34 -25.89
N ASN A 650 -23.07 -0.10 -26.16
CA ASN A 650 -21.70 0.35 -26.03
C ASN A 650 -21.64 1.78 -25.48
N TYR A 651 -21.54 1.88 -24.16
CA TYR A 651 -21.55 3.17 -23.47
C TYR A 651 -20.26 3.96 -23.72
N VAL A 652 -19.13 3.28 -23.97
CA VAL A 652 -17.86 3.93 -24.31
C VAL A 652 -18.00 4.72 -25.61
N ARG A 653 -18.51 4.08 -26.66
CA ARG A 653 -18.79 4.72 -27.96
C ARG A 653 -19.79 5.85 -27.82
N ALA A 654 -20.90 5.62 -27.12
CA ALA A 654 -21.94 6.62 -26.93
C ALA A 654 -21.38 7.91 -26.28
N HIS A 655 -20.58 7.76 -25.22
CA HIS A 655 -19.97 8.89 -24.54
C HIS A 655 -18.87 9.57 -25.39
N ALA A 656 -18.02 8.79 -26.06
CA ALA A 656 -16.99 9.34 -26.94
C ALA A 656 -17.61 10.11 -28.12
N ALA A 657 -18.69 9.62 -28.72
CA ALA A 657 -19.41 10.32 -29.79
C ALA A 657 -20.03 11.64 -29.29
N ALA A 658 -20.58 11.66 -28.07
CA ALA A 658 -21.12 12.87 -27.45
C ALA A 658 -20.02 13.92 -27.17
N ASP A 659 -18.88 13.49 -26.65
CA ASP A 659 -17.71 14.35 -26.42
C ASP A 659 -17.14 14.91 -27.73
N LEU A 660 -16.99 14.05 -28.74
CA LEU A 660 -16.56 14.45 -30.07
C LEU A 660 -17.51 15.49 -30.69
N ALA A 661 -18.82 15.31 -30.54
CA ALA A 661 -19.79 16.30 -30.98
C ALA A 661 -19.68 17.63 -30.20
N GLY A 662 -19.27 17.58 -28.93
CA GLY A 662 -19.10 18.74 -28.06
C GLY A 662 -17.87 19.59 -28.38
N HIS A 663 -16.71 18.97 -28.63
CA HIS A 663 -15.44 19.70 -28.81
C HIS A 663 -14.64 19.34 -30.07
N GLY A 664 -15.04 18.33 -30.84
CA GLY A 664 -14.44 18.00 -32.14
C GLY A 664 -13.05 17.35 -32.09
N ASP A 665 -12.61 16.86 -30.92
CA ASP A 665 -11.29 16.25 -30.71
C ASP A 665 -11.44 14.77 -30.35
N GLN A 666 -11.07 13.90 -31.29
CA GLN A 666 -11.18 12.45 -31.14
C GLN A 666 -10.36 11.91 -29.96
N ARG A 667 -9.13 12.40 -29.79
CA ARG A 667 -8.22 11.89 -28.76
C ARG A 667 -8.74 12.25 -27.37
N ARG A 668 -9.23 13.48 -27.20
CA ARG A 668 -9.88 13.92 -25.96
C ARG A 668 -11.16 13.12 -25.65
N ALA A 669 -11.98 12.84 -26.66
CA ALA A 669 -13.22 12.09 -26.50
C ALA A 669 -13.01 10.65 -25.97
N THR A 670 -11.87 10.04 -26.31
CA THR A 670 -11.48 8.69 -25.85
C THR A 670 -10.58 8.69 -24.61
N THR A 671 -10.31 9.85 -23.99
CA THR A 671 -9.46 9.90 -22.79
C THR A 671 -10.22 9.36 -21.58
N ARG A 672 -9.66 8.34 -20.91
CA ARG A 672 -10.26 7.71 -19.73
C ARG A 672 -9.30 7.47 -18.57
N ILE A 673 -8.00 7.62 -18.76
CA ILE A 673 -6.98 7.30 -17.76
C ILE A 673 -6.38 8.59 -17.22
N PHE A 674 -6.57 8.84 -15.93
CA PHE A 674 -6.10 10.03 -15.23
C PHE A 674 -5.19 9.65 -14.05
N GLY A 675 -4.19 10.46 -13.73
CA GLY A 675 -3.25 10.16 -12.65
C GLY A 675 -2.49 11.38 -12.14
N SER A 676 -1.54 11.15 -11.24
CA SER A 676 -0.72 12.21 -10.65
C SER A 676 0.01 13.03 -11.73
N LYS A 677 0.26 14.32 -11.49
CA LYS A 677 1.12 15.18 -12.34
C LYS A 677 2.44 14.45 -12.70
N PRO A 678 2.96 14.57 -13.94
CA PRO A 678 4.25 14.01 -14.31
C PRO A 678 5.36 14.39 -13.32
N GLY A 679 6.08 13.39 -12.84
CA GLY A 679 7.16 13.56 -11.87
C GLY A 679 6.74 13.81 -10.43
N THR A 680 5.43 13.72 -10.12
CA THR A 680 4.87 13.79 -8.76
C THR A 680 4.06 12.52 -8.41
N TYR A 681 3.59 12.47 -7.17
CA TYR A 681 2.91 11.33 -6.54
C TYR A 681 1.84 11.80 -5.55
N GLY A 682 0.90 10.92 -5.21
CA GLY A 682 -0.18 11.21 -4.26
C GLY A 682 -1.43 11.82 -4.89
N ALA A 683 -2.43 12.08 -4.04
CA ALA A 683 -3.72 12.66 -4.42
C ALA A 683 -4.03 14.00 -3.72
N GLY A 684 -3.17 14.47 -2.81
CA GLY A 684 -3.26 15.77 -2.14
C GLY A 684 -4.22 15.83 -0.96
N LEU A 685 -5.15 14.87 -0.84
CA LEU A 685 -6.20 14.93 0.16
C LEU A 685 -5.73 14.64 1.58
N LEU A 686 -4.71 13.78 1.79
CA LEU A 686 -4.16 13.58 3.14
C LEU A 686 -3.60 14.90 3.67
N GLN A 687 -2.77 15.59 2.87
CA GLN A 687 -2.20 16.88 3.26
C GLN A 687 -3.30 17.91 3.54
N LEU A 688 -4.37 17.92 2.73
CA LEU A 688 -5.49 18.83 2.93
C LEU A 688 -6.23 18.55 4.25
N ILE A 689 -6.56 17.28 4.53
CA ILE A 689 -7.23 16.88 5.77
C ILE A 689 -6.38 17.23 7.00
N ASP A 690 -5.07 16.98 6.95
CA ASP A 690 -4.16 17.30 8.06
C ASP A 690 -4.03 18.80 8.30
N SER A 691 -3.96 19.60 7.22
CA SER A 691 -3.89 21.06 7.31
C SER A 691 -5.16 21.67 7.88
N ARG A 692 -6.29 20.97 7.75
CA ARG A 692 -7.66 21.44 8.09
C ARG A 692 -8.08 22.70 7.32
N ASP A 693 -7.37 23.05 6.25
CA ASP A 693 -7.64 24.24 5.43
C ASP A 693 -8.57 23.89 4.26
N TRP A 694 -9.79 23.44 4.58
CA TRP A 694 -10.85 23.14 3.63
C TRP A 694 -12.22 23.31 4.30
N ARG A 695 -13.30 23.48 3.52
CA ARG A 695 -14.65 23.69 4.05
C ARG A 695 -15.74 22.93 3.33
N THR A 696 -15.58 22.70 2.03
CA THR A 696 -16.65 22.24 1.13
C THR A 696 -16.15 21.15 0.19
N ASP A 697 -17.08 20.44 -0.47
CA ASP A 697 -16.74 19.47 -1.50
C ASP A 697 -15.98 20.10 -2.67
N ASP A 698 -16.21 21.38 -2.96
CA ASP A 698 -15.47 22.11 -4.01
C ASP A 698 -13.98 22.19 -3.68
N ASP A 699 -13.61 22.36 -2.41
CA ASP A 699 -12.22 22.37 -1.96
C ASP A 699 -11.55 20.99 -2.18
N LEU A 700 -12.26 19.93 -1.78
CA LEU A 700 -11.81 18.54 -1.95
C LEU A 700 -11.63 18.20 -3.44
N ALA A 701 -12.62 18.55 -4.25
CA ALA A 701 -12.60 18.34 -5.70
C ALA A 701 -11.48 19.14 -6.38
N GLN A 702 -11.24 20.37 -5.94
CA GLN A 702 -10.17 21.21 -6.46
C GLN A 702 -8.80 20.58 -6.21
N VAL A 703 -8.51 20.18 -4.96
CA VAL A 703 -7.22 19.54 -4.63
C VAL A 703 -7.07 18.22 -5.38
N TYR A 704 -8.07 17.35 -5.34
CA TYR A 704 -8.02 16.07 -6.04
C TYR A 704 -7.79 16.23 -7.56
N THR A 705 -8.40 17.24 -8.18
CA THR A 705 -8.21 17.58 -9.60
C THR A 705 -6.83 18.19 -9.87
N SER A 706 -6.33 19.08 -9.00
CA SER A 706 -4.98 19.66 -9.14
C SER A 706 -3.88 18.61 -9.10
N TRP A 707 -4.07 17.56 -8.32
CA TRP A 707 -3.11 16.47 -8.19
C TRP A 707 -3.31 15.39 -9.26
N GLY A 708 -4.55 15.06 -9.63
CA GLY A 708 -4.90 13.92 -10.47
C GLY A 708 -5.41 14.23 -11.89
N GLY A 709 -5.60 15.50 -12.24
CA GLY A 709 -6.19 15.94 -13.50
C GLY A 709 -5.26 15.91 -14.70
N TYR A 710 -4.47 14.84 -14.84
CA TYR A 710 -3.50 14.65 -15.93
C TYR A 710 -3.81 13.36 -16.67
N ALA A 711 -3.93 13.45 -17.99
CA ALA A 711 -4.34 12.32 -18.82
C ALA A 711 -3.15 11.47 -19.27
N TYR A 712 -3.31 10.15 -19.23
CA TYR A 712 -2.31 9.17 -19.65
C TYR A 712 -2.87 8.25 -20.75
N GLY A 713 -1.98 7.72 -21.59
CA GLY A 713 -2.33 6.97 -22.78
C GLY A 713 -1.47 7.38 -23.96
N ARG A 714 -1.74 6.83 -25.14
CA ARG A 714 -0.97 7.12 -26.36
C ARG A 714 -1.08 8.58 -26.73
N GLY A 715 0.07 9.25 -26.82
CA GLY A 715 0.16 10.66 -27.20
C GLY A 715 -0.34 11.65 -26.13
N LEU A 716 -0.59 11.19 -24.90
CA LEU A 716 -1.02 12.05 -23.79
C LEU A 716 0.10 12.32 -22.77
N ASP A 717 0.87 11.29 -22.37
CA ASP A 717 2.07 11.42 -21.52
C ASP A 717 1.92 12.32 -20.26
N GLY A 718 0.71 12.40 -19.69
CA GLY A 718 0.43 13.20 -18.50
C GLY A 718 0.17 14.69 -18.79
N VAL A 719 -0.39 15.04 -19.95
CA VAL A 719 -0.86 16.40 -20.23
C VAL A 719 -1.97 16.83 -19.26
N PRO A 720 -2.03 18.11 -18.86
CA PRO A 720 -3.15 18.63 -18.09
C PRO A 720 -4.48 18.42 -18.82
N ALA A 721 -5.45 17.81 -18.16
CA ALA A 721 -6.71 17.38 -18.76
C ALA A 721 -7.89 17.50 -17.77
N SER A 722 -7.88 18.51 -16.90
CA SER A 722 -8.90 18.69 -15.85
C SER A 722 -10.32 18.80 -16.41
N ASP A 723 -10.52 19.41 -17.58
CA ASP A 723 -11.84 19.51 -18.19
C ASP A 723 -12.34 18.15 -18.70
N ASP A 724 -11.46 17.36 -19.33
CA ASP A 724 -11.79 16.00 -19.79
C ASP A 724 -12.04 15.07 -18.60
N MET A 725 -11.26 15.20 -17.53
CA MET A 725 -11.48 14.51 -16.27
C MET A 725 -12.86 14.82 -15.69
N ARG A 726 -13.23 16.11 -15.58
CA ARG A 726 -14.55 16.51 -15.06
C ARG A 726 -15.68 16.00 -15.94
N SER A 727 -15.52 16.00 -17.26
CA SER A 727 -16.52 15.47 -18.20
C SER A 727 -16.71 13.96 -18.03
N ALA A 728 -15.62 13.20 -17.92
CA ALA A 728 -15.66 11.76 -17.66
C ALA A 728 -16.26 11.47 -16.27
N TYR A 729 -15.82 12.20 -15.24
CA TYR A 729 -16.30 12.02 -13.87
C TYR A 729 -17.82 12.25 -13.75
N ARG A 730 -18.38 13.27 -14.39
CA ARG A 730 -19.85 13.50 -14.37
C ARG A 730 -20.70 12.30 -14.83
N ARG A 731 -20.11 11.33 -15.53
CA ARG A 731 -20.80 10.13 -16.04
C ARG A 731 -20.65 8.92 -15.12
N ILE A 732 -19.74 8.97 -14.14
CA ILE A 732 -19.49 7.86 -13.23
C ILE A 732 -20.75 7.61 -12.40
N ALA A 733 -21.33 6.42 -12.60
CA ALA A 733 -22.48 5.93 -11.83
C ALA A 733 -22.02 5.20 -10.56
N VAL A 734 -20.85 4.53 -10.62
CA VAL A 734 -20.25 3.79 -9.52
C VAL A 734 -18.80 4.21 -9.31
N ALA A 735 -18.48 4.71 -8.12
CA ALA A 735 -17.09 4.88 -7.68
C ALA A 735 -16.63 3.61 -6.95
N ALA A 736 -15.65 2.91 -7.52
CA ALA A 736 -15.16 1.63 -7.03
C ALA A 736 -13.70 1.69 -6.60
N LYS A 737 -13.38 0.89 -5.58
CA LYS A 737 -12.02 0.59 -5.13
C LYS A 737 -11.97 -0.84 -4.61
N ASN A 738 -10.90 -1.57 -4.93
CA ASN A 738 -10.76 -2.96 -4.52
C ASN A 738 -9.90 -3.12 -3.26
N THR A 739 -10.22 -4.12 -2.45
CA THR A 739 -9.41 -4.63 -1.34
C THR A 739 -8.87 -6.01 -1.72
N ASP A 740 -7.56 -6.18 -1.65
CA ASP A 740 -6.83 -7.35 -2.20
C ASP A 740 -5.94 -8.05 -1.14
N THR A 741 -5.88 -7.51 0.08
CA THR A 741 -5.05 -7.96 1.21
C THR A 741 -5.86 -7.89 2.50
N ARG A 742 -5.46 -8.64 3.54
CA ARG A 742 -6.11 -8.62 4.87
C ARG A 742 -5.25 -8.05 5.99
N GLU A 743 -3.97 -7.83 5.71
CA GLU A 743 -3.00 -7.29 6.67
C GLU A 743 -3.25 -5.82 7.02
N HIS A 744 -4.05 -5.12 6.21
CA HIS A 744 -4.62 -3.81 6.48
C HIS A 744 -6.02 -3.71 5.84
N ASP A 745 -6.84 -2.80 6.37
CA ASP A 745 -8.17 -2.45 5.84
C ASP A 745 -8.23 -0.99 5.34
N ILE A 746 -9.43 -0.56 4.90
CA ILE A 746 -9.66 0.78 4.34
C ILE A 746 -9.51 1.93 5.36
N ALA A 747 -9.45 1.63 6.66
CA ALA A 747 -9.25 2.60 7.73
C ALA A 747 -7.79 2.65 8.23
N ASP A 748 -6.97 1.66 7.86
CA ASP A 748 -5.55 1.60 8.19
C ASP A 748 -4.65 2.43 7.28
N SER A 749 -5.04 2.57 6.00
CA SER A 749 -4.28 3.32 5.00
C SER A 749 -4.98 4.61 4.62
N ASP A 750 -4.22 5.72 4.60
CA ASP A 750 -4.72 6.99 4.09
C ASP A 750 -5.02 6.96 2.58
N ASP A 751 -4.40 6.05 1.82
CA ASP A 751 -4.60 6.00 0.37
C ASP A 751 -6.06 5.66 -0.01
N ASP A 752 -6.76 4.82 0.74
CA ASP A 752 -8.14 4.43 0.39
C ASP A 752 -9.08 5.64 0.40
N PHE A 753 -9.10 6.45 1.47
CA PHE A 753 -9.94 7.65 1.50
C PHE A 753 -9.46 8.72 0.50
N GLN A 754 -8.14 8.81 0.26
CA GLN A 754 -7.60 9.79 -0.68
C GLN A 754 -8.02 9.49 -2.13
N TYR A 755 -8.02 8.23 -2.55
CA TYR A 755 -8.36 7.86 -3.93
C TYR A 755 -9.85 7.59 -4.11
N HIS A 756 -10.46 6.74 -3.28
CA HIS A 756 -11.88 6.38 -3.36
C HIS A 756 -12.77 7.50 -2.84
N GLY A 757 -12.53 7.96 -1.60
CA GLY A 757 -13.22 9.11 -1.03
C GLY A 757 -13.02 10.39 -1.83
N GLY A 758 -11.81 10.62 -2.36
CA GLY A 758 -11.53 11.74 -3.25
C GLY A 758 -12.28 11.70 -4.58
N MET A 759 -12.45 10.51 -5.16
CA MET A 759 -13.30 10.32 -6.34
C MET A 759 -14.76 10.65 -6.00
N ILE A 760 -15.28 10.10 -4.90
CA ILE A 760 -16.66 10.33 -4.42
C ILE A 760 -16.92 11.82 -4.17
N ALA A 761 -16.03 12.51 -3.45
CA ALA A 761 -16.17 13.94 -3.16
C ALA A 761 -16.11 14.79 -4.44
N THR A 762 -15.22 14.45 -5.38
CA THR A 762 -15.14 15.14 -6.68
C THR A 762 -16.43 14.94 -7.49
N LEU A 763 -17.01 13.75 -7.46
CA LEU A 763 -18.28 13.45 -8.11
C LEU A 763 -19.42 14.27 -7.50
N ARG A 764 -19.54 14.25 -6.17
CA ARG A 764 -20.54 15.02 -5.44
C ARG A 764 -20.44 16.52 -5.73
N ALA A 765 -19.23 17.09 -5.79
CA ALA A 765 -19.03 18.48 -6.18
C ALA A 765 -19.50 18.78 -7.61
N LEU A 766 -19.31 17.84 -8.55
CA LEU A 766 -19.66 18.04 -9.96
C LEU A 766 -21.14 17.84 -10.28
N THR A 767 -21.84 16.96 -9.54
CA THR A 767 -23.23 16.55 -9.82
C THR A 767 -24.23 17.06 -8.79
N GLY A 768 -23.77 17.43 -7.59
CA GLY A 768 -24.62 17.79 -6.46
C GLY A 768 -25.27 16.60 -5.74
N ALA A 769 -24.86 15.37 -6.05
CA ALA A 769 -25.41 14.14 -5.46
C ALA A 769 -24.29 13.13 -5.17
N ASP A 770 -24.49 12.32 -4.11
CA ASP A 770 -23.58 11.22 -3.80
C ASP A 770 -23.66 10.13 -4.88
N PRO A 771 -22.52 9.67 -5.44
CA PRO A 771 -22.49 8.52 -6.32
C PRO A 771 -22.69 7.22 -5.53
N THR A 772 -23.13 6.16 -6.20
CA THR A 772 -23.02 4.81 -5.64
C THR A 772 -21.54 4.49 -5.44
N ALA A 773 -21.16 4.07 -4.24
CA ALA A 773 -19.78 3.76 -3.88
C ALA A 773 -19.65 2.30 -3.46
N TYR A 774 -18.83 1.54 -4.18
CA TYR A 774 -18.61 0.11 -3.94
C TYR A 774 -17.17 -0.21 -3.60
N VAL A 775 -17.00 -1.30 -2.84
CA VAL A 775 -15.73 -1.93 -2.53
C VAL A 775 -15.74 -3.36 -3.08
N GLY A 776 -14.81 -3.67 -3.98
CA GLY A 776 -14.60 -5.01 -4.52
C GLY A 776 -13.63 -5.80 -3.63
N ASP A 777 -14.11 -6.82 -2.95
CA ASP A 777 -13.31 -7.70 -2.09
C ASP A 777 -12.77 -8.88 -2.89
N SER A 778 -11.46 -8.87 -3.11
CA SER A 778 -10.70 -9.90 -3.85
C SER A 778 -9.60 -10.54 -3.01
N THR A 779 -9.65 -10.40 -1.67
CA THR A 779 -8.64 -11.01 -0.80
C THR A 779 -8.65 -12.53 -0.89
N SER A 780 -9.82 -13.10 -1.21
CA SER A 780 -10.01 -14.50 -1.55
C SER A 780 -10.40 -14.58 -3.03
N PRO A 781 -9.47 -14.90 -3.95
CA PRO A 781 -9.73 -14.90 -5.39
C PRO A 781 -10.89 -15.80 -5.85
N ASP A 782 -11.16 -16.86 -5.08
CA ASP A 782 -12.23 -17.82 -5.35
C ASP A 782 -13.61 -17.38 -4.79
N ALA A 783 -13.67 -16.25 -4.08
CA ALA A 783 -14.84 -15.77 -3.35
C ALA A 783 -14.97 -14.24 -3.42
N VAL A 784 -14.89 -13.72 -4.64
CA VAL A 784 -15.01 -12.29 -4.93
C VAL A 784 -16.40 -11.78 -4.55
N ARG A 785 -16.46 -10.64 -3.86
CA ARG A 785 -17.71 -10.03 -3.39
C ARG A 785 -17.67 -8.52 -3.58
N THR A 786 -18.82 -7.92 -3.88
CA THR A 786 -18.98 -6.45 -3.95
C THR A 786 -19.89 -5.97 -2.83
N ARG A 787 -19.39 -5.00 -2.05
CA ARG A 787 -20.12 -4.34 -0.97
C ARG A 787 -20.23 -2.85 -1.24
N THR A 788 -21.17 -2.19 -0.60
CA THR A 788 -21.14 -0.72 -0.53
C THR A 788 -19.98 -0.26 0.35
N LEU A 789 -19.49 0.95 0.11
CA LEU A 789 -18.50 1.57 0.99
C LEU A 789 -19.02 1.68 2.43
N GLN A 790 -20.32 1.91 2.61
CA GLN A 790 -20.94 1.96 3.94
C GLN A 790 -20.93 0.58 4.61
N GLU A 791 -21.29 -0.49 3.88
CA GLU A 791 -21.21 -1.87 4.38
C GLU A 791 -19.77 -2.21 4.79
N GLU A 792 -18.78 -1.86 3.98
CA GLU A 792 -17.37 -2.12 4.31
C GLU A 792 -16.91 -1.29 5.52
N THR A 793 -17.28 -0.01 5.59
CA THR A 793 -16.93 0.87 6.72
C THR A 793 -17.54 0.40 8.04
N ASN A 794 -18.73 -0.20 8.00
CA ASN A 794 -19.39 -0.76 9.19
C ASN A 794 -18.78 -2.10 9.63
N ARG A 795 -18.14 -2.83 8.70
CA ARG A 795 -17.49 -4.12 8.96
C ARG A 795 -16.11 -3.97 9.57
N VAL A 796 -15.36 -2.96 9.14
CA VAL A 796 -14.08 -2.53 9.70
C VAL A 796 -14.31 -1.82 11.02
#